data_AF-A0A1R3FVB8-F1
#
_entry.id   AF-A0A1R3FVB8-F1
#
_cell.length_a   1.000
_cell.length_b   1.000
_cell.length_c   1.000
_cell.angle_alpha   90.00
_cell.angle_beta   90.00
_cell.angle_gamma   90.00
#
_symmetry.space_group_name_H-M   'P 1'
#
loop_
_entity.id
_entity.type
_entity.pdbx_description
1 polymer ?
#
loop_
_entity_poly.entity_id
_entity_poly.type
_entity_poly.pdbx_seq_one_letter_code
_entity_poly.pdbx_strand_id
1 'polypeptide(L)'
;MAFNLLCSFFFSLFLLILPLSTTAQTYRNISLGSSLTAKNDNSSWTSTSGDFAFGFRQIGEDGFLLAIWFNKIPEKTIVWSANRNELVRQGSKVDLTTDGQLVLNDQTGKQISTSFSATTGVSYAAMLDTGNFVLASQDSSILWQSFDNPTDTILPTQIMNRNSQLIARYTETNYSSGRFKFMLQTDGNLLLYTTSFPFDDAVAAYWSTQDSIPIGYQVIFNQTGYLYLIARNGTILNTVFSTVLSTEDFYLRATIDYDGVFRQYAYPKSAATSNGSWPMSWTTLKFEPSNICMRIGGDHGSGACGYNSYCMLGEDQRPICQCILGYSFIDPQDIRKGCIPKSNFIFCDEESQETDPFELVTMPNADWGSSYEDFKAVTEDWCRQACLNDCFCAVATFKDGECQKQKTPLANGRVDPQVGGKALLKPNPDKDHGLFLSIVKAQTYRNLTLGSSLTARNDNSSWASPSGDFAFGFQQIGTQMFLLAIWFNKIPEKTIIWSANGENLVQEGSKIELTMDGQFVLSDPKGKEVWRATLSGTGAAYAAMLDTGNLILASQDSTTLWQSFDQPTDTILPGQQMNQGNKLVARYSEMNYSSGRFEFTLQADGNLVLYTRALPLDMVNTPYWASRTVGSGFQVIFNQSGYIYLIARNGSILNLIASNGASSSDFYQRATLEYDGVFRQYVYPKTNGASTGRSTSWSLLSWIPSDICMRITGQTGGGACGFNSYCILGTDQRPRCECPPGYSFLDPNNQMNGCKQDFVSQDCDGVQEANRFSFREMPNTDWPLSDYEYFQPVTEDWCRQVCLNDCFCAVAIFRNGNCWKKKIPLSNGRFNPSVGGKALIKIRQENSTCKSIGGGSSNEHSTLILVGSVLLSSSVFMNFLLLIGTLFIISRFNKRRKKMLQLFPAMQGMSLRCFTFKELEEASSKFKEELGRVKPILSSFDVRVDPARDPSSDLKCAFEMI
;
A
#
# COMPACT_ATOMS: atom_id res chain seq x y z
N MET A 1 78.49 -2.47 14.31
CA MET A 1 77.71 -2.57 15.57
C MET A 1 77.38 -1.21 16.19
N ALA A 2 78.32 -0.27 16.35
CA ALA A 2 78.05 1.02 17.03
C ALA A 2 76.84 1.82 16.50
N PHE A 3 76.61 1.86 15.18
CA PHE A 3 75.59 2.73 14.57
C PHE A 3 74.14 2.39 15.00
N ASN A 4 73.81 1.11 15.11
CA ASN A 4 72.45 0.68 15.51
C ASN A 4 72.14 1.02 16.97
N LEU A 5 73.15 1.02 17.85
CA LEU A 5 73.00 1.40 19.26
C LEU A 5 72.64 2.88 19.42
N LEU A 6 73.20 3.80 18.62
CA LEU A 6 72.81 5.21 18.66
C LEU A 6 71.35 5.42 18.20
N CYS A 7 70.90 4.75 17.12
CA CYS A 7 69.50 4.84 16.70
C CYS A 7 68.53 4.33 17.79
N SER A 8 68.83 3.20 18.43
CA SER A 8 68.01 2.69 19.54
C SER A 8 68.01 3.65 20.74
N PHE A 9 69.14 4.28 21.06
CA PHE A 9 69.23 5.22 22.18
C PHE A 9 68.43 6.51 21.92
N PHE A 10 68.49 7.08 20.71
CA PHE A 10 67.68 8.25 20.33
C PHE A 10 66.18 7.90 20.26
N PHE A 11 65.79 6.71 19.80
CA PHE A 11 64.39 6.29 19.80
C PHE A 11 63.84 6.14 21.24
N SER A 12 64.62 5.55 22.16
CA SER A 12 64.29 5.49 23.58
C SER A 12 64.20 6.88 24.24
N LEU A 13 65.06 7.83 23.84
CA LEU A 13 65.01 9.20 24.35
C LEU A 13 63.82 10.00 23.81
N PHE A 14 63.37 9.72 22.58
CA PHE A 14 62.17 10.34 22.01
C PHE A 14 60.89 9.83 22.69
N LEU A 15 60.83 8.55 23.06
CA LEU A 15 59.75 7.97 23.88
C LEU A 15 59.66 8.60 25.29
N LEU A 16 60.76 9.15 25.82
CA LEU A 16 60.81 9.87 27.10
C LEU A 16 60.36 11.35 27.00
N ILE A 17 60.12 11.87 25.79
CA ILE A 17 59.71 13.26 25.54
C ILE A 17 58.26 13.35 25.04
N LEU A 18 57.61 12.21 24.73
CA LEU A 18 56.16 12.16 24.53
C LEU A 18 55.45 12.60 25.82
N PRO A 19 54.57 13.62 25.78
CA PRO A 19 53.73 13.94 26.92
C PRO A 19 52.69 12.83 27.08
N LEU A 20 52.97 11.88 27.97
CA LEU A 20 51.99 10.95 28.52
C LEU A 20 51.03 11.73 29.42
N SER A 21 50.18 12.55 28.79
CA SER A 21 49.05 13.25 29.38
C SER A 21 47.92 12.25 29.70
N THR A 22 48.24 11.21 30.48
CA THR A 22 47.24 10.47 31.25
C THR A 22 46.73 11.42 32.32
N THR A 23 45.78 12.26 31.95
CA THR A 23 45.04 13.12 32.87
C THR A 23 44.23 12.24 33.80
N ALA A 24 44.83 11.91 34.95
CA ALA A 24 44.11 11.34 36.08
C ALA A 24 43.07 12.36 36.56
N GLN A 25 41.89 12.33 35.94
CA GLN A 25 40.80 13.25 36.26
C GLN A 25 40.39 13.04 37.71
N THR A 26 40.56 14.06 38.53
CA THR A 26 40.01 14.11 39.89
C THR A 26 38.51 14.35 39.80
N TYR A 27 37.75 13.30 39.55
CA TYR A 27 36.29 13.35 39.53
C TYR A 27 35.69 13.46 40.94
N ARG A 28 34.47 14.00 41.04
CA ARG A 28 33.73 14.04 42.29
C ARG A 28 33.16 12.65 42.61
N ASN A 29 33.83 11.92 43.50
CA ASN A 29 33.33 10.65 44.02
C ASN A 29 31.98 10.84 44.73
N ILE A 30 30.98 10.09 44.28
CA ILE A 30 29.68 9.92 44.93
C ILE A 30 29.86 8.77 45.93
N SER A 31 29.84 9.08 47.23
CA SER A 31 30.06 8.08 48.29
C SER A 31 28.89 7.10 48.40
N LEU A 32 29.18 5.86 48.81
CA LEU A 32 28.14 4.88 49.17
C LEU A 32 27.19 5.46 50.23
N GLY A 33 25.90 5.15 50.13
CA GLY A 33 24.82 5.77 50.89
C GLY A 33 24.27 7.08 50.29
N SER A 34 24.83 7.58 49.18
CA SER A 34 24.29 8.76 48.47
C SER A 34 22.99 8.44 47.74
N SER A 35 22.11 9.43 47.62
CA SER A 35 20.84 9.29 46.88
C SER A 35 20.32 10.58 46.28
N LEU A 36 19.58 10.49 45.18
CA LEU A 36 18.76 11.59 44.61
C LEU A 36 17.27 11.21 44.70
N THR A 37 16.37 12.19 44.61
CA THR A 37 14.91 11.97 44.69
C THR A 37 14.18 12.73 43.58
N ALA A 38 13.23 12.09 42.92
CA ALA A 38 12.43 12.64 41.84
C ALA A 38 11.55 13.80 42.34
N LYS A 39 11.99 15.03 42.08
CA LYS A 39 11.36 16.30 42.51
C LYS A 39 11.68 17.39 41.49
N ASN A 40 10.97 18.51 41.55
CA ASN A 40 11.21 19.69 40.70
C ASN A 40 12.32 20.59 41.27
N ASP A 41 13.37 19.97 41.83
CA ASP A 41 14.62 20.64 42.19
C ASP A 41 15.72 20.26 41.18
N ASN A 42 16.83 21.00 41.18
CA ASN A 42 17.96 20.74 40.28
C ASN A 42 18.95 19.72 40.88
N SER A 43 18.53 18.85 41.81
CA SER A 43 19.44 17.88 42.43
C SER A 43 19.95 16.85 41.41
N SER A 44 21.27 16.78 41.30
CA SER A 44 21.95 15.95 40.31
C SER A 44 23.41 15.72 40.73
N TRP A 45 23.98 14.63 40.25
CA TRP A 45 25.40 14.35 40.35
C TRP A 45 26.09 14.87 39.09
N THR A 46 26.74 16.03 39.20
CA THR A 46 27.42 16.70 38.08
C THR A 46 28.80 16.12 37.82
N SER A 47 29.25 16.19 36.58
CA SER A 47 30.67 15.99 36.24
C SER A 47 31.54 17.11 36.83
N THR A 48 32.87 16.99 36.73
CA THR A 48 33.84 17.93 37.32
C THR A 48 33.87 19.25 36.59
N SER A 49 33.84 19.22 35.25
CA SER A 49 33.63 20.40 34.42
C SER A 49 32.22 20.98 34.58
N GLY A 50 31.26 20.16 35.01
CA GLY A 50 29.83 20.47 35.01
C GLY A 50 29.18 20.42 33.62
N ASP A 51 29.88 19.95 32.59
CA ASP A 51 29.36 19.78 31.22
C ASP A 51 28.22 18.75 31.20
N PHE A 52 28.29 17.71 32.03
CA PHE A 52 27.26 16.66 32.18
C PHE A 52 26.70 16.60 33.61
N ALA A 53 25.49 16.05 33.75
CA ALA A 53 24.92 15.68 35.04
C ALA A 53 24.02 14.44 34.93
N PHE A 54 23.96 13.66 36.00
CA PHE A 54 23.09 12.50 36.21
C PHE A 54 22.03 12.81 37.27
N GLY A 55 20.78 12.41 37.06
CA GLY A 55 19.70 12.61 38.04
C GLY A 55 18.32 12.48 37.42
N PHE A 56 17.30 13.06 38.05
CA PHE A 56 15.92 13.01 37.54
C PHE A 56 15.59 14.23 36.66
N ARG A 57 14.87 13.99 35.57
CA ARG A 57 14.26 15.02 34.70
C ARG A 57 12.77 14.76 34.60
N GLN A 58 11.94 15.78 34.84
CA GLN A 58 10.50 15.69 34.59
C GLN A 58 10.24 15.60 33.08
N ILE A 59 9.37 14.68 32.66
CA ILE A 59 8.89 14.50 31.29
C ILE A 59 7.38 14.76 31.31
N GLY A 60 6.94 15.83 30.65
CA GLY A 60 5.52 16.24 30.60
C GLY A 60 4.88 16.37 31.99
N GLU A 61 3.62 15.96 32.10
CA GLU A 61 2.97 15.66 33.39
C GLU A 61 3.11 14.18 33.76
N ASP A 62 3.71 13.37 32.88
CA ASP A 62 3.69 11.90 32.91
C ASP A 62 4.60 11.29 34.00
N GLY A 63 5.69 11.97 34.35
CA GLY A 63 6.56 11.56 35.45
C GLY A 63 8.01 12.02 35.31
N PHE A 64 8.93 11.22 35.85
CA PHE A 64 10.36 11.50 35.89
C PHE A 64 11.18 10.38 35.21
N LEU A 65 12.21 10.82 34.50
CA LEU A 65 13.21 9.98 33.86
C LEU A 65 14.55 10.16 34.59
N LEU A 66 15.12 9.06 35.07
CA LEU A 66 16.50 9.01 35.56
C LEU A 66 17.43 9.00 34.34
N ALA A 67 18.23 10.05 34.18
CA ALA A 67 18.87 10.41 32.93
C ALA A 67 20.27 11.01 33.10
N ILE A 68 21.04 11.05 32.00
CA ILE A 68 22.23 11.90 31.83
C ILE A 68 21.91 12.94 30.75
N TRP A 69 22.31 14.18 30.98
CA TRP A 69 22.11 15.29 30.05
C TRP A 69 23.32 16.23 29.97
N PHE A 70 23.41 16.99 28.88
CA PHE A 70 24.30 18.15 28.77
C PHE A 70 23.79 19.26 29.71
N ASN A 71 24.51 19.49 30.80
CA ASN A 71 24.05 20.33 31.90
C ASN A 71 24.31 21.83 31.68
N LYS A 72 25.25 22.22 30.83
CA LYS A 72 25.47 23.63 30.45
C LYS A 72 24.55 24.13 29.33
N ILE A 73 23.86 23.24 28.62
CA ILE A 73 22.88 23.60 27.59
C ILE A 73 21.54 23.95 28.26
N PRO A 74 20.86 25.08 27.92
CA PRO A 74 19.62 25.51 28.57
C PRO A 74 18.50 24.46 28.55
N GLU A 75 18.35 23.75 27.43
CA GLU A 75 17.37 22.68 27.21
C GLU A 75 17.57 21.44 28.10
N LYS A 76 18.77 21.28 28.69
CA LYS A 76 19.20 20.06 29.41
C LYS A 76 19.01 18.79 28.56
N THR A 77 19.53 18.84 27.33
CA THR A 77 19.36 17.79 26.31
C THR A 77 19.83 16.42 26.83
N ILE A 78 18.88 15.49 26.93
CA ILE A 78 19.08 14.12 27.44
C ILE A 78 19.78 13.27 26.38
N VAL A 79 20.77 12.48 26.82
CA VAL A 79 21.63 11.63 25.97
C VAL A 79 21.72 10.18 26.45
N TRP A 80 21.25 9.88 27.66
CA TRP A 80 21.13 8.53 28.21
C TRP A 80 20.00 8.52 29.24
N SER A 81 19.32 7.37 29.42
CA SER A 81 18.33 7.21 30.49
C SER A 81 18.11 5.76 30.92
N ALA A 82 17.77 5.59 32.20
CA ALA A 82 17.63 4.31 32.88
C ALA A 82 16.26 3.64 32.64
N ASN A 83 15.19 4.42 32.79
CA ASN A 83 13.80 3.93 32.91
C ASN A 83 12.90 4.46 31.79
N ARG A 84 13.42 4.60 30.57
CA ARG A 84 12.73 5.27 29.44
C ARG A 84 11.37 4.69 29.05
N ASN A 85 11.10 3.43 29.39
CA ASN A 85 9.83 2.75 29.11
C ASN A 85 8.88 2.72 30.33
N GLU A 86 9.31 3.19 31.50
CA GLU A 86 8.52 3.21 32.75
C GLU A 86 8.91 4.44 33.58
N LEU A 87 8.25 5.58 33.35
CA LEU A 87 8.52 6.83 34.07
C LEU A 87 8.17 6.69 35.57
N VAL A 88 9.05 7.18 36.44
CA VAL A 88 8.85 7.11 37.89
C VAL A 88 8.08 8.32 38.40
N ARG A 89 7.32 8.17 39.49
CA ARG A 89 6.54 9.28 40.07
C ARG A 89 7.39 10.16 40.98
N GLN A 90 6.89 11.36 41.27
CA GLN A 90 7.50 12.24 42.27
C GLN A 90 7.66 11.52 43.61
N GLY A 91 8.81 11.71 44.27
CA GLY A 91 9.17 11.01 45.51
C GLY A 91 9.93 9.70 45.32
N SER A 92 9.98 9.14 44.11
CA SER A 92 10.86 8.00 43.77
C SER A 92 12.33 8.36 43.97
N LYS A 93 13.19 7.37 44.25
CA LYS A 93 14.56 7.57 44.75
C LYS A 93 15.56 6.74 43.94
N VAL A 94 16.72 7.31 43.62
CA VAL A 94 17.87 6.52 43.17
C VAL A 94 18.91 6.51 44.29
N ASP A 95 19.32 5.31 44.66
CA ASP A 95 20.16 5.01 45.81
C ASP A 95 21.45 4.33 45.36
N LEU A 96 22.60 4.88 45.72
CA LEU A 96 23.87 4.15 45.71
C LEU A 96 24.02 3.49 47.09
N THR A 97 23.75 2.19 47.18
CA THR A 97 23.66 1.46 48.45
C THR A 97 25.02 1.35 49.16
N THR A 98 25.01 1.06 50.46
CA THR A 98 26.21 0.79 51.27
C THR A 98 27.00 -0.44 50.81
N ASP A 99 26.31 -1.33 50.08
CA ASP A 99 26.77 -2.58 49.47
C ASP A 99 27.16 -2.42 47.99
N GLY A 100 27.12 -1.19 47.45
CA GLY A 100 27.71 -0.85 46.15
C GLY A 100 26.79 -0.98 44.93
N GLN A 101 25.50 -1.20 45.12
CA GLN A 101 24.50 -1.27 44.04
C GLN A 101 23.92 0.11 43.75
N LEU A 102 23.59 0.40 42.49
CA LEU A 102 22.83 1.60 42.13
C LEU A 102 21.39 1.18 41.78
N VAL A 103 20.45 1.52 42.67
CA VAL A 103 19.08 1.01 42.67
C VAL A 103 18.07 2.14 42.47
N LEU A 104 17.10 1.94 41.57
CA LEU A 104 15.96 2.83 41.40
C LEU A 104 14.73 2.27 42.15
N ASN A 105 14.24 3.03 43.13
CA ASN A 105 13.11 2.72 44.00
C ASN A 105 11.93 3.65 43.70
N ASP A 106 10.70 3.15 43.72
CA ASP A 106 9.48 3.95 43.59
C ASP A 106 9.18 4.77 44.85
N GLN A 107 8.13 5.61 44.80
CA GLN A 107 7.69 6.42 45.94
C GLN A 107 7.20 5.63 47.17
N THR A 108 7.09 4.30 47.09
CA THR A 108 6.77 3.40 48.22
C THR A 108 8.01 2.68 48.79
N GLY A 109 9.18 2.86 48.17
CA GLY A 109 10.40 2.11 48.50
C GLY A 109 10.48 0.73 47.85
N LYS A 110 9.59 0.43 46.88
CA LYS A 110 9.68 -0.80 46.08
C LYS A 110 10.73 -0.61 44.99
N GLN A 111 11.66 -1.54 44.89
CA GLN A 111 12.62 -1.60 43.79
C GLN A 111 11.90 -1.74 42.44
N ILE A 112 12.25 -0.85 41.50
CA ILE A 112 11.85 -0.91 40.10
C ILE A 112 12.81 -1.87 39.38
N SER A 113 12.38 -2.45 38.25
CA SER A 113 13.13 -3.45 37.47
C SER A 113 14.57 -3.03 37.10
N THR A 114 14.85 -1.72 37.08
CA THR A 114 16.15 -1.14 36.76
C THR A 114 17.12 -1.16 37.96
N SER A 115 17.84 -2.27 38.14
CA SER A 115 18.98 -2.37 39.05
C SER A 115 20.30 -2.34 38.29
N PHE A 116 21.19 -1.40 38.64
CA PHE A 116 22.52 -1.30 38.05
C PHE A 116 23.55 -1.90 39.01
N SER A 117 23.77 -3.20 38.82
CA SER A 117 24.64 -4.01 39.69
C SER A 117 26.00 -4.24 39.03
N ALA A 118 27.04 -3.79 39.71
CA ALA A 118 28.41 -4.26 39.51
C ALA A 118 28.67 -5.55 40.31
N THR A 119 29.85 -6.15 40.12
CA THR A 119 30.38 -7.17 41.03
C THR A 119 30.73 -6.57 42.40
N THR A 120 30.91 -7.43 43.41
CA THR A 120 31.38 -7.03 44.74
C THR A 120 32.72 -6.27 44.65
N GLY A 121 32.76 -5.02 45.12
CA GLY A 121 33.98 -4.20 45.12
C GLY A 121 33.79 -2.70 44.84
N VAL A 122 32.58 -2.26 44.46
CA VAL A 122 32.27 -0.83 44.28
C VAL A 122 32.57 -0.05 45.56
N SER A 123 33.28 1.06 45.39
CA SER A 123 33.72 1.96 46.46
C SER A 123 33.14 3.37 46.30
N TYR A 124 32.78 3.77 45.07
CA TYR A 124 32.09 5.02 44.75
C TYR A 124 31.43 4.94 43.36
N ALA A 125 30.57 5.91 43.05
CA ALA A 125 30.15 6.22 41.69
C ALA A 125 30.74 7.56 41.22
N ALA A 126 30.80 7.80 39.90
CA ALA A 126 31.23 9.09 39.35
C ALA A 126 30.53 9.42 38.03
N MET A 127 30.22 10.71 37.84
CA MET A 127 29.83 11.29 36.56
C MET A 127 31.09 11.85 35.89
N LEU A 128 31.56 11.24 34.80
CA LEU A 128 32.77 11.66 34.10
C LEU A 128 32.50 12.79 33.10
N ASP A 129 33.52 13.60 32.81
CA ASP A 129 33.43 14.72 31.86
C ASP A 129 33.26 14.27 30.39
N THR A 130 33.36 12.96 30.12
CA THR A 130 33.01 12.33 28.84
C THR A 130 31.50 12.10 28.65
N GLY A 131 30.70 12.24 29.71
CA GLY A 131 29.29 11.85 29.72
C GLY A 131 29.04 10.40 30.15
N ASN A 132 30.08 9.66 30.52
CA ASN A 132 29.96 8.31 31.07
C ASN A 132 29.69 8.36 32.58
N PHE A 133 28.68 7.64 33.07
CA PHE A 133 28.44 7.46 34.51
C PHE A 133 28.90 6.07 34.92
N VAL A 134 29.77 5.99 35.93
CA VAL A 134 30.49 4.75 36.29
C VAL A 134 30.30 4.37 37.76
N LEU A 135 30.27 3.07 38.04
CA LEU A 135 30.52 2.49 39.36
C LEU A 135 31.95 1.96 39.39
N ALA A 136 32.75 2.33 40.38
CA ALA A 136 34.19 2.05 40.40
C ALA A 136 34.68 1.50 41.75
N SER A 137 35.74 0.70 41.69
CA SER A 137 36.47 0.16 42.84
C SER A 137 37.48 1.17 43.41
N GLN A 138 38.06 0.85 44.58
CA GLN A 138 38.99 1.72 45.30
C GLN A 138 40.28 2.06 44.52
N ASP A 139 40.67 1.21 43.58
CA ASP A 139 41.78 1.38 42.62
C ASP A 139 41.34 2.03 41.28
N SER A 140 40.12 2.59 41.23
CA SER A 140 39.53 3.25 40.06
C SER A 140 39.22 2.35 38.85
N SER A 141 39.19 1.02 39.01
CA SER A 141 38.69 0.14 37.95
C SER A 141 37.17 0.34 37.75
N ILE A 142 36.72 0.39 36.51
CA ILE A 142 35.28 0.52 36.17
C ILE A 142 34.64 -0.86 36.28
N LEU A 143 33.67 -0.99 37.19
CA LEU A 143 32.93 -2.24 37.44
C LEU A 143 31.56 -2.26 36.76
N TRP A 144 30.99 -1.09 36.47
CA TRP A 144 29.81 -0.89 35.64
C TRP A 144 29.84 0.52 35.01
N GLN A 145 29.30 0.69 33.80
CA GLN A 145 29.22 1.99 33.14
C GLN A 145 27.97 2.18 32.26
N SER A 146 27.48 3.42 32.17
CA SER A 146 26.34 3.78 31.31
C SER A 146 26.67 3.64 29.82
N PHE A 147 27.94 3.79 29.43
CA PHE A 147 28.40 3.68 28.05
C PHE A 147 28.18 2.30 27.41
N ASP A 148 28.12 1.22 28.18
CA ASP A 148 27.82 -0.12 27.67
C ASP A 148 26.32 -0.33 27.37
N ASN A 149 25.47 0.56 27.88
CA ASN A 149 24.00 0.46 27.85
C ASN A 149 23.35 1.71 27.22
N PRO A 150 23.68 2.11 25.98
CA PRO A 150 23.16 3.34 25.36
C PRO A 150 21.65 3.28 25.08
N THR A 151 21.01 4.45 24.96
CA THR A 151 19.56 4.56 24.68
C THR A 151 19.23 4.84 23.22
N ASP A 152 19.35 6.09 22.80
CA ASP A 152 19.08 6.60 21.44
C ASP A 152 20.32 7.33 20.87
N THR A 153 21.36 7.51 21.68
CA THR A 153 22.49 8.41 21.44
C THR A 153 23.81 7.72 21.75
N ILE A 154 24.83 8.00 20.94
CA ILE A 154 26.24 7.70 21.20
C ILE A 154 27.02 9.02 21.37
N LEU A 155 27.93 9.05 22.35
CA LEU A 155 28.76 10.21 22.69
C LEU A 155 30.23 10.03 22.27
N PRO A 156 31.02 11.11 22.10
CA PRO A 156 32.46 11.01 21.90
C PRO A 156 33.14 10.22 23.03
N THR A 157 34.17 9.44 22.68
CA THR A 157 34.82 8.40 23.50
C THR A 157 34.02 7.13 23.77
N GLN A 158 32.73 7.08 23.40
CA GLN A 158 31.93 5.86 23.52
C GLN A 158 32.24 4.88 22.39
N ILE A 159 32.24 3.59 22.73
CA ILE A 159 32.48 2.49 21.80
C ILE A 159 31.27 1.56 21.82
N MET A 160 30.69 1.31 20.66
CA MET A 160 29.57 0.38 20.46
C MET A 160 30.13 -0.97 20.01
N ASN A 161 29.84 -2.04 20.76
CA ASN A 161 30.30 -3.40 20.44
C ASN A 161 29.27 -4.11 19.52
N ARG A 162 29.63 -5.30 19.00
CA ARG A 162 28.61 -6.19 18.40
C ARG A 162 27.48 -6.46 19.41
N ASN A 163 26.25 -6.46 18.92
CA ASN A 163 24.98 -6.55 19.66
C ASN A 163 24.59 -5.32 20.49
N SER A 164 25.44 -4.29 20.60
CA SER A 164 25.01 -2.99 21.10
C SER A 164 24.11 -2.29 20.07
N GLN A 165 23.08 -1.59 20.55
CA GLN A 165 22.07 -0.93 19.72
C GLN A 165 21.73 0.47 20.27
N LEU A 166 21.35 1.39 19.38
CA LEU A 166 20.56 2.56 19.73
C LEU A 166 19.13 2.30 19.27
N ILE A 167 18.15 2.59 20.13
CA ILE A 167 16.72 2.52 19.82
C ILE A 167 16.20 3.95 19.85
N ALA A 168 15.57 4.39 18.76
CA ALA A 168 14.96 5.72 18.69
C ALA A 168 13.95 5.93 19.82
N ARG A 169 13.61 7.19 20.10
CA ARG A 169 12.48 7.53 20.98
C ARG A 169 11.15 7.50 20.22
N TYR A 170 10.04 7.26 20.90
CA TYR A 170 8.74 7.07 20.28
C TYR A 170 8.24 8.33 19.53
N THR A 171 8.29 9.48 20.20
CA THR A 171 8.12 10.82 19.61
C THR A 171 9.14 11.78 20.21
N GLU A 172 9.21 13.02 19.72
CA GLU A 172 10.14 14.04 20.23
C GLU A 172 10.07 14.21 21.76
N THR A 173 8.85 14.17 22.32
CA THR A 173 8.53 14.30 23.74
C THR A 173 8.46 12.95 24.49
N ASN A 174 8.04 11.86 23.84
CA ASN A 174 7.95 10.54 24.47
C ASN A 174 9.26 9.74 24.32
N TYR A 175 10.00 9.64 25.42
CA TYR A 175 11.32 9.00 25.49
C TYR A 175 11.31 7.46 25.41
N SER A 176 10.15 6.79 25.45
CA SER A 176 10.06 5.33 25.34
C SER A 176 10.59 4.79 24.00
N SER A 177 10.82 3.47 23.91
CA SER A 177 11.33 2.81 22.71
C SER A 177 10.44 3.03 21.49
N GLY A 178 10.99 3.66 20.45
CA GLY A 178 10.37 3.83 19.14
C GLY A 178 10.71 2.72 18.14
N ARG A 179 10.11 2.81 16.95
CA ARG A 179 10.14 1.78 15.89
C ARG A 179 11.38 1.75 14.98
N PHE A 180 12.47 2.42 15.36
CA PHE A 180 13.69 2.56 14.56
C PHE A 180 14.93 2.25 15.39
N LYS A 181 15.91 1.57 14.79
CA LYS A 181 17.14 1.12 15.48
C LYS A 181 18.40 1.28 14.64
N PHE A 182 19.51 1.58 15.31
CA PHE A 182 20.88 1.52 14.78
C PHE A 182 21.63 0.42 15.54
N MET A 183 22.15 -0.60 14.84
CA MET A 183 22.77 -1.77 15.49
C MET A 183 23.98 -2.28 14.70
N LEU A 184 25.03 -2.66 15.43
CA LEU A 184 26.11 -3.51 14.91
C LEU A 184 25.79 -4.98 15.23
N GLN A 185 25.43 -5.78 14.22
CA GLN A 185 24.98 -7.15 14.38
C GLN A 185 26.13 -8.14 14.70
N THR A 186 25.77 -9.37 15.11
CA THR A 186 26.72 -10.46 15.43
C THR A 186 27.64 -10.83 14.28
N ASP A 187 27.20 -10.67 13.03
CA ASP A 187 27.99 -10.93 11.82
C ASP A 187 29.05 -9.84 11.55
N GLY A 188 28.82 -8.61 12.01
CA GLY A 188 29.64 -7.43 11.74
C GLY A 188 29.04 -6.43 10.75
N ASN A 189 27.75 -6.58 10.41
CA ASN A 189 27.00 -5.57 9.65
C ASN A 189 26.54 -4.43 10.57
N LEU A 190 26.74 -3.18 10.16
CA LEU A 190 26.20 -2.00 10.84
C LEU A 190 25.02 -1.47 10.04
N LEU A 191 23.83 -1.40 10.64
CA LEU A 191 22.60 -1.07 9.91
C LEU A 191 21.60 -0.22 10.69
N LEU A 192 20.72 0.43 9.92
CA LEU A 192 19.50 1.10 10.38
C LEU A 192 18.29 0.28 9.94
N TYR A 193 17.37 -0.03 10.86
CA TYR A 193 16.21 -0.88 10.58
C TYR A 193 14.95 -0.50 11.33
N THR A 194 13.80 -0.85 10.75
CA THR A 194 12.48 -0.73 11.38
C THR A 194 12.15 -1.96 12.22
N THR A 195 11.44 -1.76 13.34
CA THR A 195 10.89 -2.86 14.14
C THR A 195 9.38 -3.00 14.01
N SER A 196 8.88 -4.20 14.28
CA SER A 196 7.45 -4.54 14.36
C SER A 196 6.87 -4.09 15.71
N PHE A 197 6.83 -2.76 15.92
CA PHE A 197 6.35 -2.13 17.15
C PHE A 197 5.00 -2.74 17.62
N PRO A 198 4.84 -3.09 18.91
CA PRO A 198 5.71 -2.78 20.05
C PRO A 198 6.90 -3.73 20.25
N PHE A 199 7.15 -4.67 19.35
CA PHE A 199 8.25 -5.64 19.47
C PHE A 199 9.58 -5.06 19.00
N ASP A 200 10.66 -5.62 19.54
CA ASP A 200 12.05 -5.21 19.27
C ASP A 200 12.65 -5.85 18.01
N ASP A 201 11.91 -6.76 17.38
CA ASP A 201 12.31 -7.60 16.26
C ASP A 201 12.50 -6.82 14.95
N ALA A 202 13.43 -7.26 14.10
CA ALA A 202 13.78 -6.58 12.87
C ALA A 202 12.84 -6.93 11.70
N VAL A 203 12.24 -5.91 11.08
CA VAL A 203 11.37 -6.06 9.90
C VAL A 203 12.12 -5.78 8.60
N ALA A 204 12.67 -4.56 8.46
CA ALA A 204 13.39 -4.16 7.25
C ALA A 204 14.55 -3.21 7.56
N ALA A 205 15.74 -3.54 7.05
CA ALA A 205 16.87 -2.61 7.04
C ALA A 205 16.71 -1.61 5.89
N TYR A 206 16.84 -0.32 6.18
CA TYR A 206 16.74 0.78 5.20
C TYR A 206 18.07 1.50 4.94
N TRP A 207 19.10 1.20 5.74
CA TRP A 207 20.50 1.49 5.47
C TRP A 207 21.38 0.42 6.11
N SER A 208 22.53 0.11 5.50
CA SER A 208 23.42 -0.99 5.92
C SER A 208 24.81 -0.80 5.34
N THR A 209 25.87 -1.11 6.09
CA THR A 209 27.26 -0.99 5.62
C THR A 209 27.72 -2.14 4.72
N GLN A 210 27.01 -3.28 4.72
CA GLN A 210 27.16 -4.49 3.87
C GLN A 210 28.59 -5.03 3.68
N ASP A 211 29.48 -4.29 3.00
CA ASP A 211 30.91 -4.58 2.76
C ASP A 211 31.72 -4.81 4.05
N SER A 212 31.16 -4.51 5.24
CA SER A 212 31.78 -4.77 6.54
C SER A 212 31.64 -6.22 7.02
N ILE A 213 30.82 -7.05 6.39
CA ILE A 213 30.60 -8.45 6.78
C ILE A 213 31.80 -9.30 6.33
N PRO A 214 32.35 -10.23 7.16
CA PRO A 214 31.99 -10.54 8.54
C PRO A 214 32.94 -9.89 9.57
N ILE A 215 33.63 -8.80 9.20
CA ILE A 215 34.81 -8.28 9.91
C ILE A 215 34.54 -7.06 10.82
N GLY A 216 33.44 -6.33 10.62
CA GLY A 216 33.06 -5.17 11.45
C GLY A 216 32.88 -5.54 12.93
N TYR A 217 33.51 -4.82 13.83
CA TYR A 217 33.74 -5.27 15.22
C TYR A 217 33.25 -4.27 16.26
N GLN A 218 33.56 -2.99 16.08
CA GLN A 218 33.17 -1.90 16.98
C GLN A 218 32.87 -0.63 16.19
N VAL A 219 31.85 0.14 16.58
CA VAL A 219 31.66 1.53 16.14
C VAL A 219 32.31 2.44 17.18
N ILE A 220 33.21 3.32 16.74
CA ILE A 220 33.91 4.29 17.59
C ILE A 220 33.41 5.69 17.24
N PHE A 221 32.99 6.45 18.26
CA PHE A 221 32.83 7.89 18.15
C PHE A 221 34.02 8.57 18.86
N ASN A 222 34.89 9.26 18.12
CA ASN A 222 36.08 9.88 18.70
C ASN A 222 35.87 11.37 19.06
N GLN A 223 36.87 11.95 19.74
CA GLN A 223 36.88 13.35 20.18
C GLN A 223 37.05 14.37 19.04
N THR A 224 37.37 13.93 17.81
CA THR A 224 37.52 14.79 16.63
C THR A 224 36.26 14.84 15.76
N GLY A 225 35.14 14.28 16.23
CA GLY A 225 33.87 14.24 15.50
C GLY A 225 33.72 13.10 14.50
N TYR A 226 34.67 12.15 14.43
CA TYR A 226 34.56 10.99 13.54
C TYR A 226 33.78 9.86 14.20
N LEU A 227 32.77 9.34 13.48
CA LEU A 227 32.02 8.13 13.83
C LEU A 227 32.26 7.06 12.75
N TYR A 228 32.83 5.92 13.12
CA TYR A 228 33.28 4.92 12.15
C TYR A 228 33.29 3.49 12.73
N LEU A 229 33.11 2.52 11.84
CA LEU A 229 33.18 1.08 12.11
C LEU A 229 34.61 0.58 11.87
N ILE A 230 35.18 -0.16 12.83
CA ILE A 230 36.49 -0.82 12.71
C ILE A 230 36.38 -2.35 12.66
N ALA A 231 37.41 -3.00 12.13
CA ALA A 231 37.69 -4.43 12.32
C ALA A 231 38.52 -4.69 13.60
N ARG A 232 38.61 -5.95 14.04
CA ARG A 232 39.37 -6.38 15.24
C ARG A 232 40.86 -6.00 15.25
N ASN A 233 41.44 -5.72 14.09
CA ASN A 233 42.84 -5.29 13.94
C ASN A 233 43.01 -3.75 13.98
N GLY A 234 41.94 -2.99 14.22
CA GLY A 234 41.94 -1.52 14.23
C GLY A 234 41.78 -0.86 12.85
N THR A 235 41.67 -1.63 11.75
CA THR A 235 41.41 -1.05 10.42
C THR A 235 40.01 -0.43 10.38
N ILE A 236 39.92 0.84 9.97
CA ILE A 236 38.64 1.51 9.68
C ILE A 236 38.05 0.90 8.41
N LEU A 237 36.80 0.43 8.51
CA LEU A 237 36.06 -0.21 7.41
C LEU A 237 35.10 0.76 6.73
N ASN A 238 34.33 1.50 7.53
CA ASN A 238 33.27 2.38 7.06
C ASN A 238 33.17 3.60 7.96
N THR A 239 33.20 4.79 7.38
CA THR A 239 33.04 6.06 8.10
C THR A 239 31.60 6.52 7.98
N VAL A 240 30.86 6.48 9.09
CA VAL A 240 29.46 6.91 9.14
C VAL A 240 29.38 8.43 9.12
N PHE A 241 30.18 9.11 9.95
CA PHE A 241 30.33 10.56 9.93
C PHE A 241 31.82 10.95 9.95
N SER A 242 32.20 11.88 9.07
CA SER A 242 33.58 12.34 8.83
C SER A 242 33.81 13.82 9.21
N THR A 243 32.92 14.41 10.00
CA THR A 243 32.98 15.84 10.34
C THR A 243 34.09 16.11 11.36
N VAL A 244 35.04 16.99 11.01
CA VAL A 244 36.09 17.44 11.93
C VAL A 244 35.56 18.56 12.82
N LEU A 245 35.31 18.27 14.11
CA LEU A 245 35.08 19.28 15.16
C LEU A 245 35.71 18.79 16.48
N SER A 246 36.32 19.70 17.26
CA SER A 246 36.87 19.36 18.59
C SER A 246 35.78 19.38 19.66
N THR A 247 35.80 18.38 20.54
CA THR A 247 34.97 18.36 21.78
C THR A 247 35.36 19.41 22.83
N GLU A 248 36.43 20.17 22.58
CA GLU A 248 36.79 21.33 23.40
C GLU A 248 35.82 22.49 23.15
N ASP A 249 35.64 22.88 21.88
CA ASP A 249 34.77 23.98 21.45
C ASP A 249 33.28 23.60 21.33
N PHE A 250 32.96 22.31 21.15
CA PHE A 250 31.60 21.85 20.87
C PHE A 250 31.19 20.68 21.78
N TYR A 251 29.91 20.66 22.17
CA TYR A 251 29.25 19.42 22.59
C TYR A 251 28.84 18.67 21.32
N LEU A 252 29.30 17.42 21.17
CA LEU A 252 28.96 16.56 20.05
C LEU A 252 28.11 15.37 20.55
N ARG A 253 27.10 14.98 19.76
CA ARG A 253 26.35 13.73 19.93
C ARG A 253 25.97 13.15 18.57
N ALA A 254 25.74 11.84 18.51
CA ALA A 254 25.08 11.22 17.36
C ALA A 254 23.87 10.43 17.86
N THR A 255 22.67 10.75 17.37
CA THR A 255 21.39 10.27 17.90
C THR A 255 20.55 9.69 16.78
N ILE A 256 19.92 8.53 16.99
CA ILE A 256 18.84 8.06 16.12
C ILE A 256 17.55 8.73 16.59
N ASP A 257 17.14 9.76 15.85
CA ASP A 257 15.97 10.54 16.21
C ASP A 257 14.70 9.71 16.04
N TYR A 258 13.61 10.17 16.65
CA TYR A 258 12.29 9.54 16.55
C TYR A 258 11.83 9.33 15.11
N ASP A 259 12.25 10.17 14.16
CA ASP A 259 11.94 10.04 12.73
C ASP A 259 12.72 8.97 11.98
N GLY A 260 13.62 8.24 12.64
CA GLY A 260 14.39 7.13 12.06
C GLY A 260 15.65 7.56 11.32
N VAL A 261 15.94 8.86 11.22
CA VAL A 261 17.20 9.35 10.67
C VAL A 261 18.23 9.45 11.81
N PHE A 262 19.40 8.87 11.58
CA PHE A 262 20.54 8.95 12.48
C PHE A 262 21.32 10.23 12.19
N ARG A 263 21.37 11.16 13.15
CA ARG A 263 21.92 12.51 12.96
C ARG A 263 23.12 12.78 13.87
N GLN A 264 24.17 13.34 13.29
CA GLN A 264 25.27 13.96 14.02
C GLN A 264 24.94 15.42 14.35
N TYR A 265 25.10 15.79 15.60
CA TYR A 265 24.75 17.09 16.15
C TYR A 265 25.94 17.75 16.84
N ALA A 266 26.09 19.07 16.65
CA ALA A 266 26.95 19.94 17.43
C ALA A 266 26.16 21.05 18.14
N TYR A 267 26.62 21.44 19.33
CA TYR A 267 26.23 22.66 20.02
C TYR A 267 27.50 23.39 20.49
N PRO A 268 27.73 24.66 20.13
CA PRO A 268 28.95 25.36 20.51
C PRO A 268 28.98 25.69 22.02
N LYS A 269 30.13 25.52 22.68
CA LYS A 269 30.29 25.90 24.10
C LYS A 269 30.37 27.41 24.31
N SER A 270 30.63 28.16 23.24
CA SER A 270 30.76 29.62 23.19
C SER A 270 30.31 30.13 21.82
N ALA A 271 29.65 31.29 21.76
CA ALA A 271 29.18 31.86 20.48
C ALA A 271 30.34 32.19 19.51
N ALA A 272 31.56 32.40 20.03
CA ALA A 272 32.80 32.42 19.28
C ALA A 272 33.61 31.16 19.57
N THR A 273 33.99 30.43 18.52
CA THR A 273 34.80 29.20 18.54
C THR A 273 36.06 29.38 17.68
N SER A 274 37.01 28.45 17.76
CA SER A 274 38.17 28.42 16.84
C SER A 274 37.76 28.34 15.36
N ASN A 275 36.60 27.73 15.08
CA ASN A 275 35.99 27.61 13.76
C ASN A 275 34.96 28.72 13.45
N GLY A 276 35.06 29.88 14.11
CA GLY A 276 34.26 31.07 13.84
C GLY A 276 33.02 31.23 14.73
N SER A 277 32.05 32.02 14.26
CA SER A 277 30.80 32.31 14.97
C SER A 277 29.75 31.22 14.70
N TRP A 278 29.10 30.72 15.75
CA TRP A 278 28.09 29.66 15.67
C TRP A 278 26.82 30.01 16.47
N PRO A 279 25.62 29.61 16.02
CA PRO A 279 24.39 29.81 16.77
C PRO A 279 24.40 28.94 18.05
N MET A 280 23.89 29.48 19.15
CA MET A 280 23.80 28.78 20.45
C MET A 280 22.63 27.76 20.48
N SER A 281 22.55 26.92 19.46
CA SER A 281 21.51 25.90 19.24
C SER A 281 22.13 24.62 18.65
N TRP A 282 21.37 23.52 18.69
CA TRP A 282 21.78 22.26 18.06
C TRP A 282 21.79 22.38 16.54
N THR A 283 22.97 22.18 15.94
CA THR A 283 23.16 22.17 14.48
C THR A 283 23.40 20.74 14.00
N THR A 284 22.61 20.28 13.02
CA THR A 284 22.83 19.00 12.31
C THR A 284 24.04 19.13 11.38
N LEU A 285 25.03 18.25 11.53
CA LEU A 285 26.26 18.26 10.71
C LEU A 285 26.18 17.29 9.53
N LYS A 286 25.71 16.07 9.83
CA LYS A 286 25.57 14.92 8.93
C LYS A 286 24.41 14.07 9.41
N PHE A 287 23.80 13.33 8.49
CA PHE A 287 22.63 12.50 8.77
C PHE A 287 22.53 11.37 7.75
N GLU A 288 22.02 10.22 8.18
CA GLU A 288 21.76 9.06 7.34
C GLU A 288 20.45 8.38 7.78
N PRO A 289 19.53 8.04 6.85
CA PRO A 289 19.60 8.31 5.43
C PRO A 289 19.32 9.77 5.06
N SER A 290 19.85 10.18 3.90
CA SER A 290 19.62 11.52 3.33
C SER A 290 18.15 11.79 2.97
N ASN A 291 17.40 10.76 2.60
CA ASN A 291 15.96 10.84 2.36
C ASN A 291 15.28 9.55 2.82
N ILE A 292 14.65 9.59 4.00
CA ILE A 292 14.03 8.41 4.62
C ILE A 292 12.73 7.96 3.91
N CYS A 293 11.99 8.89 3.29
CA CYS A 293 10.82 8.57 2.47
C CYS A 293 11.16 7.68 1.27
N MET A 294 12.39 7.79 0.75
CA MET A 294 12.89 6.99 -0.38
C MET A 294 13.63 5.71 0.03
N ARG A 295 14.12 5.60 1.28
CA ARG A 295 14.85 4.41 1.75
C ARG A 295 13.97 3.32 2.34
N ILE A 296 12.84 3.66 2.96
CA ILE A 296 11.91 2.67 3.52
C ILE A 296 10.87 2.32 2.44
N GLY A 297 11.00 1.14 1.83
CA GLY A 297 10.13 0.74 0.71
C GLY A 297 10.16 -0.75 0.37
N GLY A 298 10.30 -1.63 1.38
CA GLY A 298 10.10 -3.07 1.21
C GLY A 298 8.64 -3.49 1.39
N ASP A 299 8.29 -4.72 1.02
CA ASP A 299 6.89 -5.21 0.93
C ASP A 299 6.14 -5.35 2.27
N HIS A 300 6.76 -4.99 3.40
CA HIS A 300 6.26 -5.24 4.76
C HIS A 300 6.36 -4.00 5.65
N GLY A 301 5.35 -3.79 6.50
CA GLY A 301 5.21 -2.61 7.35
C GLY A 301 4.59 -1.39 6.64
N SER A 302 4.50 -0.26 7.36
CA SER A 302 3.78 0.93 6.88
C SER A 302 4.60 1.88 5.99
N GLY A 303 5.93 1.75 5.99
CA GLY A 303 6.85 2.76 5.46
C GLY A 303 7.38 3.73 6.53
N ALA A 304 7.93 4.87 6.10
CA ALA A 304 8.38 5.96 6.97
C ALA A 304 7.22 6.67 7.70
N CYS A 305 6.04 6.68 7.09
CA CYS A 305 4.79 7.16 7.68
C CYS A 305 3.83 5.98 7.96
N GLY A 306 2.64 6.26 8.50
CA GLY A 306 1.63 5.23 8.78
C GLY A 306 0.83 4.78 7.54
N TYR A 307 -0.03 3.77 7.71
CA TYR A 307 -0.88 3.31 6.61
C TYR A 307 -1.85 4.40 6.13
N ASN A 308 -2.25 4.36 4.84
CA ASN A 308 -3.11 5.34 4.17
C ASN A 308 -2.59 6.80 4.20
N SER A 309 -1.28 6.97 4.39
CA SER A 309 -0.59 8.26 4.33
C SER A 309 0.55 8.22 3.30
N TYR A 310 1.15 9.38 3.03
CA TYR A 310 2.39 9.51 2.27
C TYR A 310 3.43 10.35 3.02
N CYS A 311 4.69 10.03 2.74
CA CYS A 311 5.90 10.69 3.21
C CYS A 311 6.41 11.67 2.15
N MET A 312 6.67 12.91 2.55
CA MET A 312 7.41 13.90 1.74
C MET A 312 8.52 14.50 2.60
N LEU A 313 9.65 14.86 2.01
CA LEU A 313 10.79 15.42 2.76
C LEU A 313 10.62 16.93 2.98
N GLY A 314 10.73 17.38 4.22
CA GLY A 314 10.73 18.80 4.59
C GLY A 314 12.06 19.49 4.29
N GLU A 315 12.06 20.83 4.30
CA GLU A 315 13.27 21.65 4.08
C GLU A 315 14.35 21.33 5.13
N ASP A 316 13.96 21.00 6.35
CA ASP A 316 14.81 20.61 7.49
C ASP A 316 15.34 19.16 7.40
N GLN A 317 15.05 18.43 6.32
CA GLN A 317 15.40 17.03 6.11
C GLN A 317 14.74 16.08 7.13
N ARG A 318 13.53 16.40 7.60
CA ARG A 318 12.63 15.48 8.32
C ARG A 318 11.50 14.97 7.42
N PRO A 319 10.97 13.75 7.65
CA PRO A 319 9.79 13.25 6.96
C PRO A 319 8.51 13.94 7.48
N ILE A 320 7.74 14.51 6.56
CA ILE A 320 6.39 15.02 6.79
C ILE A 320 5.41 13.95 6.31
N CYS A 321 4.46 13.56 7.17
CA CYS A 321 3.41 12.60 6.85
C CYS A 321 2.08 13.32 6.57
N GLN A 322 1.35 12.92 5.52
CA GLN A 322 0.03 13.46 5.17
C GLN A 322 -0.92 12.35 4.74
N CYS A 323 -2.20 12.42 5.13
CA CYS A 323 -3.23 11.47 4.70
C CYS A 323 -3.59 11.65 3.22
N ILE A 324 -3.98 10.56 2.57
CA ILE A 324 -4.61 10.60 1.24
C ILE A 324 -5.96 11.35 1.28
N LEU A 325 -6.43 11.82 0.12
CA LEU A 325 -7.70 12.52 0.02
C LEU A 325 -8.87 11.64 0.49
N GLY A 326 -9.80 12.22 1.24
CA GLY A 326 -10.91 11.49 1.87
C GLY A 326 -10.58 10.85 3.23
N TYR A 327 -9.33 10.90 3.69
CA TYR A 327 -8.88 10.28 4.94
C TYR A 327 -8.50 11.32 6.01
N SER A 328 -8.40 10.88 7.27
CA SER A 328 -7.95 11.64 8.46
C SER A 328 -7.02 10.79 9.33
N PHE A 329 -6.12 11.43 10.09
CA PHE A 329 -5.20 10.72 10.99
C PHE A 329 -5.96 10.01 12.11
N ILE A 330 -5.53 8.78 12.41
CA ILE A 330 -6.00 7.98 13.57
C ILE A 330 -5.65 8.68 14.89
N ASP A 331 -4.52 9.40 14.90
CA ASP A 331 -4.10 10.22 16.02
C ASP A 331 -3.44 11.51 15.50
N PRO A 332 -4.06 12.69 15.66
CA PRO A 332 -3.44 13.95 15.28
C PRO A 332 -2.15 14.31 16.04
N GLN A 333 -1.89 13.69 17.21
CA GLN A 333 -0.64 13.84 17.97
C GLN A 333 0.43 12.82 17.56
N ASP A 334 0.03 11.72 16.90
CA ASP A 334 0.93 10.72 16.33
C ASP A 334 0.53 10.35 14.89
N ILE A 335 0.86 11.26 13.98
CA ILE A 335 0.66 11.17 12.52
C ILE A 335 1.26 9.92 11.86
N ARG A 336 2.00 9.09 12.60
CA ARG A 336 2.70 7.88 12.12
C ARG A 336 1.93 6.59 12.38
N LYS A 337 0.85 6.64 13.17
CA LYS A 337 -0.15 5.56 13.22
C LYS A 337 -0.85 5.41 11.86
N GLY A 338 -0.97 6.50 11.11
CA GLY A 338 -1.57 6.53 9.78
C GLY A 338 -2.97 7.12 9.80
N CYS A 339 -3.77 6.75 8.80
CA CYS A 339 -5.04 7.39 8.51
C CYS A 339 -6.18 6.40 8.24
N ILE A 340 -7.41 6.83 8.48
CA ILE A 340 -8.67 6.12 8.16
C ILE A 340 -9.57 6.95 7.24
N PRO A 341 -10.54 6.33 6.53
CA PRO A 341 -11.54 7.05 5.76
C PRO A 341 -12.42 7.95 6.64
N LYS A 342 -12.88 9.09 6.11
CA LYS A 342 -13.79 10.01 6.82
C LYS A 342 -15.26 9.58 6.84
N SER A 343 -15.59 8.46 6.20
CA SER A 343 -16.94 7.87 6.15
C SER A 343 -16.84 6.35 6.03
N ASN A 344 -17.90 5.63 6.46
CA ASN A 344 -17.96 4.18 6.30
C ASN A 344 -17.87 3.81 4.81
N PHE A 345 -16.80 3.12 4.43
CA PHE A 345 -16.43 2.88 3.05
C PHE A 345 -16.75 1.44 2.65
N ILE A 346 -17.85 1.26 1.92
CA ILE A 346 -18.23 -0.02 1.32
C ILE A 346 -17.91 0.06 -0.18
N PHE A 347 -16.84 -0.62 -0.59
CA PHE A 347 -16.35 -0.64 -1.98
C PHE A 347 -17.32 -1.31 -2.99
N CYS A 348 -18.30 -2.09 -2.50
CA CYS A 348 -19.29 -2.80 -3.29
C CYS A 348 -20.66 -2.78 -2.61
N ASP A 349 -21.55 -1.85 -2.98
CA ASP A 349 -22.96 -1.90 -2.59
C ASP A 349 -23.86 -2.18 -3.81
N GLU A 350 -24.95 -2.92 -3.61
CA GLU A 350 -25.75 -3.53 -4.69
C GLU A 350 -26.63 -2.51 -5.44
N GLU A 351 -26.94 -1.37 -4.82
CA GLU A 351 -27.74 -0.31 -5.44
C GLU A 351 -26.95 0.53 -6.48
N SER A 352 -25.64 0.31 -6.63
CA SER A 352 -24.74 1.17 -7.42
C SER A 352 -24.75 0.92 -8.95
N GLN A 353 -25.91 0.67 -9.57
CA GLN A 353 -26.03 0.48 -11.03
C GLN A 353 -25.63 1.74 -11.82
N GLU A 354 -24.85 1.52 -12.89
CA GLU A 354 -24.39 2.43 -13.97
C GLU A 354 -23.78 3.82 -13.66
N THR A 355 -22.77 4.16 -14.46
CA THR A 355 -22.12 5.47 -14.65
C THR A 355 -22.25 6.56 -13.57
N ASP A 356 -21.16 6.75 -12.83
CA ASP A 356 -20.83 8.02 -12.19
C ASP A 356 -19.45 8.51 -12.68
N PRO A 357 -19.24 9.82 -12.92
CA PRO A 357 -17.96 10.35 -13.36
C PRO A 357 -16.98 10.50 -12.17
N PHE A 358 -16.39 9.40 -11.73
CA PHE A 358 -15.27 9.40 -10.79
C PHE A 358 -14.06 10.19 -11.35
N GLU A 359 -13.88 11.45 -10.96
CA GLU A 359 -12.70 12.23 -11.35
C GLU A 359 -11.47 11.82 -10.51
N LEU A 360 -10.58 11.02 -11.11
CA LEU A 360 -9.35 10.55 -10.46
C LEU A 360 -8.37 11.71 -10.19
N VAL A 361 -8.26 12.08 -8.92
CA VAL A 361 -7.30 13.08 -8.44
C VAL A 361 -5.89 12.59 -8.71
N THR A 362 -5.07 13.44 -9.34
CA THR A 362 -3.76 13.07 -9.85
C THR A 362 -2.65 13.72 -9.03
N MET A 363 -1.83 12.91 -8.35
CA MET A 363 -0.65 13.36 -7.61
C MET A 363 0.62 13.04 -8.43
N PRO A 364 1.37 14.04 -8.92
CA PRO A 364 2.62 13.79 -9.66
C PRO A 364 3.73 13.32 -8.71
N ASN A 365 4.69 12.54 -9.23
CA ASN A 365 5.88 12.08 -8.50
C ASN A 365 5.55 11.31 -7.20
N ALA A 366 4.46 10.53 -7.23
CA ALA A 366 3.87 9.88 -6.07
C ALA A 366 3.73 8.36 -6.29
N ASP A 367 4.01 7.58 -5.25
CA ASP A 367 4.00 6.11 -5.28
C ASP A 367 3.56 5.52 -3.91
N TRP A 368 3.01 4.31 -3.93
CA TRP A 368 2.55 3.52 -2.77
C TRP A 368 3.08 2.08 -2.75
N GLY A 369 4.14 1.78 -3.51
CA GLY A 369 4.89 0.52 -3.41
C GLY A 369 4.05 -0.70 -3.76
N SER A 370 3.73 -1.53 -2.76
CA SER A 370 3.12 -2.85 -2.93
C SER A 370 1.79 -2.80 -3.71
N SER A 371 1.85 -3.14 -5.00
CA SER A 371 0.70 -3.32 -5.86
C SER A 371 0.08 -4.71 -5.70
N TYR A 372 -1.18 -4.86 -6.11
CA TYR A 372 -1.87 -6.15 -6.16
C TYR A 372 -2.22 -6.59 -7.58
N GLU A 373 -2.06 -5.69 -8.56
CA GLU A 373 -2.07 -5.93 -10.00
C GLU A 373 -1.13 -4.93 -10.68
N ASP A 374 -0.49 -5.35 -11.77
CA ASP A 374 0.53 -4.61 -12.52
C ASP A 374 0.31 -4.88 -14.02
N PHE A 375 0.32 -3.82 -14.83
CA PHE A 375 -0.01 -3.85 -16.25
C PHE A 375 1.02 -3.03 -17.03
N LYS A 376 1.58 -3.59 -18.10
CA LYS A 376 2.70 -3.00 -18.86
C LYS A 376 2.27 -2.68 -20.29
N ALA A 377 2.88 -1.65 -20.87
CA ALA A 377 2.53 -1.10 -22.20
C ALA A 377 1.08 -0.58 -22.32
N VAL A 378 0.57 0.03 -21.25
CA VAL A 378 -0.77 0.65 -21.17
C VAL A 378 -0.71 2.18 -21.19
N THR A 379 -1.84 2.84 -21.44
CA THR A 379 -1.96 4.31 -21.37
C THR A 379 -2.42 4.79 -19.99
N GLU A 380 -2.21 6.07 -19.70
CA GLU A 380 -2.72 6.70 -18.47
C GLU A 380 -4.26 6.62 -18.40
N ASP A 381 -4.96 6.88 -19.51
CA ASP A 381 -6.41 6.80 -19.57
C ASP A 381 -6.93 5.37 -19.37
N TRP A 382 -6.20 4.36 -19.86
CA TRP A 382 -6.50 2.98 -19.52
C TRP A 382 -6.28 2.72 -18.03
N CYS A 383 -5.16 3.17 -17.46
CA CYS A 383 -4.85 3.00 -16.03
C CYS A 383 -5.91 3.66 -15.13
N ARG A 384 -6.41 4.84 -15.54
CA ARG A 384 -7.57 5.51 -14.93
C ARG A 384 -8.78 4.58 -14.93
N GLN A 385 -9.24 4.13 -16.10
CA GLN A 385 -10.43 3.28 -16.21
C GLN A 385 -10.27 1.92 -15.50
N ALA A 386 -9.07 1.34 -15.48
CA ALA A 386 -8.78 0.10 -14.77
C ALA A 386 -8.87 0.20 -13.24
N CYS A 387 -8.65 1.40 -12.69
CA CYS A 387 -8.88 1.68 -11.27
C CYS A 387 -10.34 2.05 -10.98
N LEU A 388 -11.02 2.74 -11.91
CA LEU A 388 -12.45 3.05 -11.76
C LEU A 388 -13.33 1.80 -11.78
N ASN A 389 -13.08 0.89 -12.72
CA ASN A 389 -13.86 -0.33 -12.90
C ASN A 389 -13.50 -1.46 -11.91
N ASP A 390 -12.48 -1.30 -11.07
CA ASP A 390 -12.17 -2.24 -10.00
C ASP A 390 -12.63 -1.71 -8.62
N CYS A 391 -13.49 -2.47 -7.97
CA CYS A 391 -13.94 -2.22 -6.60
C CYS A 391 -12.85 -2.37 -5.54
N PHE A 392 -11.65 -2.84 -5.83
CA PHE A 392 -10.55 -2.92 -4.86
C PHE A 392 -9.45 -1.87 -5.05
N CYS A 393 -9.54 -1.06 -6.10
CA CYS A 393 -8.56 -0.03 -6.39
C CYS A 393 -8.85 1.25 -5.60
N ALA A 394 -7.93 1.63 -4.70
CA ALA A 394 -7.95 2.93 -4.02
C ALA A 394 -7.04 3.95 -4.73
N VAL A 395 -5.89 3.47 -5.22
CA VAL A 395 -4.90 4.24 -5.97
C VAL A 395 -4.39 3.38 -7.13
N ALA A 396 -4.05 4.01 -8.26
CA ALA A 396 -3.20 3.40 -9.28
C ALA A 396 -2.02 4.32 -9.61
N THR A 397 -0.79 3.80 -9.57
CA THR A 397 0.40 4.51 -10.04
C THR A 397 0.60 4.27 -11.54
N PHE A 398 0.92 5.31 -12.28
CA PHE A 398 1.23 5.27 -13.71
C PHE A 398 2.59 5.90 -13.99
N LYS A 399 3.48 5.16 -14.65
CA LYS A 399 4.85 5.58 -14.97
C LYS A 399 5.34 4.85 -16.22
N ASP A 400 5.89 5.57 -17.20
CA ASP A 400 6.61 5.00 -18.35
C ASP A 400 5.87 3.91 -19.16
N GLY A 401 4.52 3.93 -19.14
CA GLY A 401 3.66 2.91 -19.79
C GLY A 401 3.30 1.71 -18.91
N GLU A 402 3.69 1.74 -17.64
CA GLU A 402 3.36 0.78 -16.60
C GLU A 402 2.29 1.36 -15.66
N CYS A 403 1.31 0.55 -15.30
CA CYS A 403 0.20 0.89 -14.40
C CYS A 403 0.15 -0.15 -13.28
N GLN A 404 0.24 0.28 -12.03
CA GLN A 404 0.20 -0.62 -10.87
C GLN A 404 -0.93 -0.18 -9.94
N LYS A 405 -1.80 -1.11 -9.56
CA LYS A 405 -2.97 -0.81 -8.70
C LYS A 405 -2.65 -1.15 -7.25
N GLN A 406 -2.99 -0.23 -6.33
CA GLN A 406 -2.83 -0.35 -4.89
C GLN A 406 -4.18 -0.31 -4.16
N LYS A 407 -4.28 -1.11 -3.08
CA LYS A 407 -5.50 -1.32 -2.28
C LYS A 407 -5.28 -0.95 -0.82
N THR A 408 -6.34 -0.58 -0.12
CA THR A 408 -6.28 -0.19 1.29
C THR A 408 -6.11 -1.40 2.22
N PRO A 409 -5.43 -1.24 3.38
CA PRO A 409 -4.55 -0.13 3.73
C PRO A 409 -3.34 0.00 2.79
N LEU A 410 -3.13 1.22 2.29
CA LEU A 410 -1.97 1.57 1.49
C LEU A 410 -0.73 1.71 2.39
N ALA A 411 0.42 1.26 1.92
CA ALA A 411 1.70 1.29 2.64
C ALA A 411 2.76 2.05 1.83
N ASN A 412 3.89 2.41 2.45
CA ASN A 412 5.06 2.99 1.76
C ASN A 412 4.77 4.22 0.88
N GLY A 413 3.70 4.98 1.19
CA GLY A 413 3.34 6.17 0.45
C GLY A 413 4.47 7.19 0.45
N ARG A 414 4.83 7.71 -0.72
CA ARG A 414 5.95 8.63 -0.90
C ARG A 414 5.71 9.61 -2.03
N VAL A 415 6.13 10.85 -1.84
CA VAL A 415 6.11 11.92 -2.86
C VAL A 415 7.48 12.58 -2.90
N ASP A 416 8.22 12.36 -4.00
CA ASP A 416 9.56 12.91 -4.21
C ASP A 416 9.85 12.97 -5.73
N PRO A 417 10.47 14.03 -6.26
CA PRO A 417 10.81 14.14 -7.69
C PRO A 417 11.57 12.95 -8.29
N GLN A 418 12.32 12.18 -7.48
CA GLN A 418 13.03 10.97 -7.92
C GLN A 418 12.12 9.75 -8.15
N VAL A 419 10.90 9.74 -7.62
CA VAL A 419 9.89 8.70 -7.89
C VAL A 419 9.46 8.75 -9.37
N GLY A 420 9.20 9.95 -9.88
CA GLY A 420 8.60 10.16 -11.20
C GLY A 420 7.16 9.63 -11.31
N GLY A 421 6.61 9.60 -12.52
CA GLY A 421 5.24 9.11 -12.75
C GLY A 421 4.15 9.93 -12.04
N LYS A 422 2.99 9.30 -11.83
CA LYS A 422 1.80 9.89 -11.20
C LYS A 422 1.04 8.83 -10.40
N ALA A 423 0.43 9.20 -9.28
CA ALA A 423 -0.62 8.41 -8.63
C ALA A 423 -2.01 8.96 -8.98
N LEU A 424 -2.99 8.06 -9.13
CA LEU A 424 -4.38 8.31 -9.51
C LEU A 424 -5.28 7.83 -8.36
N LEU A 425 -5.93 8.74 -7.63
CA LEU A 425 -6.67 8.44 -6.40
C LEU A 425 -8.20 8.54 -6.60
N LYS A 426 -8.95 7.53 -6.14
CA LYS A 426 -10.39 7.32 -6.42
C LYS A 426 -11.32 7.98 -5.36
N PRO A 427 -12.16 8.97 -5.72
CA PRO A 427 -13.16 9.58 -4.82
C PRO A 427 -14.53 8.87 -4.87
N ASN A 428 -15.62 9.50 -4.40
CA ASN A 428 -16.94 8.91 -4.11
C ASN A 428 -18.15 9.72 -4.70
N PRO A 429 -19.12 9.14 -5.45
CA PRO A 429 -20.19 9.89 -6.19
C PRO A 429 -21.68 9.39 -6.07
N ASP A 430 -22.67 9.98 -6.82
CA ASP A 430 -24.17 9.78 -6.78
C ASP A 430 -24.90 9.88 -8.20
N LYS A 431 -26.01 9.13 -8.50
CA LYS A 431 -26.38 8.48 -9.85
C LYS A 431 -27.76 8.71 -10.60
N ASP A 432 -27.88 8.27 -11.91
CA ASP A 432 -29.09 7.89 -12.80
C ASP A 432 -28.63 7.45 -14.28
N HIS A 433 -29.29 6.91 -15.37
CA HIS A 433 -30.38 5.97 -15.90
C HIS A 433 -30.23 5.85 -17.49
N GLY A 434 -30.77 5.01 -18.44
CA GLY A 434 -31.62 3.78 -18.67
C GLY A 434 -32.63 3.91 -19.90
N LEU A 435 -33.08 2.98 -20.80
CA LEU A 435 -32.76 1.60 -21.33
C LEU A 435 -33.64 1.17 -22.62
N PHE A 436 -33.52 -0.08 -23.20
CA PHE A 436 -34.42 -0.85 -24.17
C PHE A 436 -34.45 -0.56 -25.73
N LEU A 437 -34.98 -1.30 -26.78
CA LEU A 437 -35.51 -2.68 -27.25
C LEU A 437 -35.72 -2.64 -28.84
N SER A 438 -36.19 -3.54 -29.77
CA SER A 438 -36.50 -5.00 -30.13
C SER A 438 -36.92 -5.07 -31.68
N ILE A 439 -37.36 -6.05 -32.55
CA ILE A 439 -37.79 -7.51 -32.77
C ILE A 439 -37.67 -7.87 -34.35
N VAL A 440 -38.05 -8.93 -35.15
CA VAL A 440 -38.63 -10.35 -35.19
C VAL A 440 -38.51 -11.08 -36.61
N LYS A 441 -38.74 -12.42 -36.81
CA LYS A 441 -39.48 -13.16 -37.96
C LYS A 441 -38.89 -13.87 -39.28
N ALA A 442 -38.36 -15.13 -39.26
CA ALA A 442 -38.18 -16.17 -40.36
C ALA A 442 -37.30 -15.95 -41.66
N GLN A 443 -36.69 -16.93 -42.39
CA GLN A 443 -36.11 -18.30 -42.15
C GLN A 443 -35.44 -18.94 -43.44
N THR A 444 -34.56 -19.98 -43.33
CA THR A 444 -34.19 -21.10 -44.33
C THR A 444 -33.42 -20.83 -45.68
N TYR A 445 -32.71 -21.76 -46.40
CA TYR A 445 -31.83 -22.96 -46.13
C TYR A 445 -31.16 -23.61 -47.42
N ARG A 446 -29.80 -23.64 -47.62
CA ARG A 446 -28.96 -24.66 -48.38
C ARG A 446 -27.44 -24.31 -48.34
N ASN A 447 -26.55 -24.97 -49.14
CA ASN A 447 -25.14 -24.56 -49.34
C ASN A 447 -25.08 -23.04 -49.52
N LEU A 448 -24.22 -22.33 -48.79
CA LEU A 448 -24.23 -20.88 -48.82
C LEU A 448 -23.60 -20.35 -50.11
N THR A 449 -24.43 -20.10 -51.10
CA THR A 449 -24.12 -19.15 -52.17
C THR A 449 -24.11 -17.74 -51.61
N LEU A 450 -23.48 -16.82 -52.33
CA LEU A 450 -23.62 -15.38 -52.15
C LEU A 450 -25.11 -14.99 -51.97
N GLY A 451 -25.40 -14.10 -51.02
CA GLY A 451 -26.75 -13.71 -50.58
C GLY A 451 -27.39 -14.62 -49.51
N SER A 452 -26.74 -15.71 -49.10
CA SER A 452 -27.27 -16.60 -48.07
C SER A 452 -27.15 -15.99 -46.67
N SER A 453 -28.23 -16.03 -45.88
CA SER A 453 -28.25 -15.45 -44.54
C SER A 453 -29.15 -16.19 -43.54
N LEU A 454 -28.88 -15.97 -42.25
CA LEU A 454 -29.73 -16.33 -41.12
C LEU A 454 -30.05 -15.06 -40.32
N THR A 455 -31.14 -15.09 -39.56
CA THR A 455 -31.54 -13.99 -38.68
C THR A 455 -31.79 -14.52 -37.27
N ALA A 456 -31.28 -13.82 -36.25
CA ALA A 456 -31.39 -14.15 -34.84
C ALA A 456 -32.86 -14.13 -34.40
N ARG A 457 -33.49 -15.31 -34.30
CA ARG A 457 -34.95 -15.48 -34.17
C ARG A 457 -35.29 -16.83 -33.54
N ASN A 458 -36.40 -16.89 -32.81
CA ASN A 458 -36.88 -18.11 -32.13
C ASN A 458 -37.61 -19.06 -33.09
N ASP A 459 -36.89 -19.58 -34.09
CA ASP A 459 -37.38 -20.52 -35.10
C ASP A 459 -36.40 -21.66 -35.44
N ASN A 460 -35.35 -21.85 -34.63
CA ASN A 460 -34.31 -22.89 -34.77
C ASN A 460 -33.58 -22.90 -36.12
N SER A 461 -33.64 -21.81 -36.90
CA SER A 461 -32.93 -21.72 -38.16
C SER A 461 -31.41 -21.75 -37.98
N SER A 462 -30.78 -22.62 -38.75
CA SER A 462 -29.36 -22.97 -38.64
C SER A 462 -28.87 -23.58 -39.94
N TRP A 463 -27.56 -23.65 -40.13
CA TRP A 463 -26.90 -24.37 -41.21
C TRP A 463 -26.28 -25.64 -40.65
N ALA A 464 -26.96 -26.77 -40.85
CA ALA A 464 -26.46 -28.08 -40.44
C ALA A 464 -25.34 -28.59 -41.37
N SER A 465 -24.40 -29.33 -40.78
CA SER A 465 -23.43 -30.17 -41.48
C SER A 465 -24.12 -31.32 -42.25
N PRO A 466 -23.50 -31.92 -43.30
CA PRO A 466 -24.13 -32.97 -44.11
C PRO A 466 -24.64 -34.19 -43.33
N SER A 467 -23.90 -34.63 -42.30
CA SER A 467 -24.32 -35.69 -41.37
C SER A 467 -25.38 -35.25 -40.36
N GLY A 468 -25.55 -33.94 -40.18
CA GLY A 468 -26.35 -33.32 -39.12
C GLY A 468 -25.71 -33.39 -37.72
N ASP A 469 -24.49 -33.89 -37.56
CA ASP A 469 -23.80 -33.99 -36.25
C ASP A 469 -23.54 -32.60 -35.63
N PHE A 470 -23.18 -31.62 -36.46
CA PHE A 470 -22.96 -30.21 -36.08
C PHE A 470 -23.92 -29.27 -36.82
N ALA A 471 -24.16 -28.09 -36.25
CA ALA A 471 -24.82 -26.98 -36.95
C ALA A 471 -24.28 -25.62 -36.47
N PHE A 472 -24.40 -24.62 -37.35
CA PHE A 472 -24.08 -23.21 -37.09
C PHE A 472 -25.36 -22.36 -37.12
N GLY A 473 -25.42 -21.29 -36.33
CA GLY A 473 -26.53 -20.33 -36.37
C GLY A 473 -26.65 -19.55 -35.06
N PHE A 474 -27.85 -19.06 -34.75
CA PHE A 474 -28.09 -18.33 -33.50
C PHE A 474 -28.63 -19.25 -32.40
N GLN A 475 -28.01 -19.18 -31.21
CA GLN A 475 -28.55 -19.73 -29.97
C GLN A 475 -29.05 -18.59 -29.07
N GLN A 476 -30.21 -18.77 -28.45
CA GLN A 476 -30.77 -17.78 -27.52
C GLN A 476 -30.05 -17.87 -26.17
N ILE A 477 -29.54 -16.74 -25.68
CA ILE A 477 -28.92 -16.58 -24.36
C ILE A 477 -29.79 -15.61 -23.54
N GLY A 478 -30.31 -16.08 -22.42
CA GLY A 478 -31.26 -15.29 -21.61
C GLY A 478 -32.59 -15.04 -22.35
N THR A 479 -33.23 -13.90 -22.08
CA THR A 479 -34.63 -13.65 -22.47
C THR A 479 -34.82 -13.17 -23.92
N GLN A 480 -33.90 -12.39 -24.49
CA GLN A 480 -34.04 -11.81 -25.85
C GLN A 480 -32.72 -11.63 -26.63
N MET A 481 -31.59 -12.15 -26.11
CA MET A 481 -30.26 -12.00 -26.73
C MET A 481 -29.81 -13.27 -27.43
N PHE A 482 -28.93 -13.15 -28.42
CA PHE A 482 -28.49 -14.25 -29.27
C PHE A 482 -26.97 -14.28 -29.46
N LEU A 483 -26.44 -15.50 -29.45
CA LEU A 483 -25.05 -15.85 -29.73
C LEU A 483 -24.97 -16.57 -31.08
N LEU A 484 -24.14 -16.08 -31.99
CA LEU A 484 -23.81 -16.72 -33.26
C LEU A 484 -22.75 -17.79 -33.00
N ALA A 485 -23.12 -19.07 -33.13
CA ALA A 485 -22.40 -20.20 -32.56
C ALA A 485 -22.37 -21.44 -33.47
N ILE A 486 -21.45 -22.38 -33.17
CA ILE A 486 -21.46 -23.77 -33.64
C ILE A 486 -21.75 -24.68 -32.43
N TRP A 487 -22.58 -25.71 -32.61
CA TRP A 487 -22.92 -26.69 -31.58
C TRP A 487 -23.04 -28.13 -32.10
N PHE A 488 -22.97 -29.09 -31.18
CA PHE A 488 -23.36 -30.49 -31.43
C PHE A 488 -24.88 -30.57 -31.60
N ASN A 489 -25.35 -30.81 -32.82
CA ASN A 489 -26.75 -30.65 -33.19
C ASN A 489 -27.62 -31.88 -32.87
N LYS A 490 -27.05 -33.09 -32.77
CA LYS A 490 -27.78 -34.29 -32.33
C LYS A 490 -27.86 -34.44 -30.80
N ILE A 491 -27.13 -33.63 -30.03
CA ILE A 491 -27.22 -33.60 -28.57
C ILE A 491 -28.39 -32.67 -28.17
N PRO A 492 -29.31 -33.09 -27.28
CA PRO A 492 -30.47 -32.28 -26.90
C PRO A 492 -30.12 -30.90 -26.32
N GLU A 493 -29.03 -30.83 -25.54
CA GLU A 493 -28.49 -29.63 -24.89
C GLU A 493 -27.92 -28.58 -25.88
N LYS A 494 -27.77 -28.92 -27.17
CA LYS A 494 -27.14 -28.07 -28.19
C LYS A 494 -25.79 -27.49 -27.74
N THR A 495 -24.96 -28.35 -27.14
CA THR A 495 -23.67 -27.97 -26.54
C THR A 495 -22.79 -27.16 -27.50
N ILE A 496 -22.59 -25.89 -27.17
CA ILE A 496 -21.81 -24.92 -27.95
C ILE A 496 -20.32 -25.21 -27.83
N ILE A 497 -19.61 -25.08 -28.97
CA ILE A 497 -18.17 -25.36 -29.12
C ILE A 497 -17.39 -24.22 -29.76
N TRP A 498 -18.07 -23.20 -30.30
CA TRP A 498 -17.47 -22.04 -30.95
C TRP A 498 -18.50 -20.90 -31.00
N SER A 499 -18.06 -19.65 -30.94
CA SER A 499 -18.94 -18.49 -31.09
C SER A 499 -18.25 -17.24 -31.62
N ALA A 500 -18.91 -16.49 -32.50
CA ALA A 500 -18.37 -15.30 -33.14
C ALA A 500 -18.40 -14.05 -32.23
N ASN A 501 -19.47 -13.90 -31.44
CA ASN A 501 -19.81 -12.64 -30.77
C ASN A 501 -20.06 -12.79 -29.26
N GLY A 502 -19.25 -13.62 -28.58
CA GLY A 502 -19.36 -13.86 -27.13
C GLY A 502 -19.33 -12.59 -26.28
N GLU A 503 -18.49 -11.63 -26.65
CA GLU A 503 -18.39 -10.31 -25.99
C GLU A 503 -19.58 -9.37 -26.26
N ASN A 504 -20.29 -9.57 -27.37
CA ASN A 504 -21.32 -8.67 -27.89
C ASN A 504 -22.51 -9.46 -28.44
N LEU A 505 -23.33 -10.00 -27.53
CA LEU A 505 -24.58 -10.67 -27.89
C LEU A 505 -25.49 -9.74 -28.71
N VAL A 506 -26.22 -10.30 -29.67
CA VAL A 506 -27.06 -9.52 -30.60
C VAL A 506 -28.56 -9.71 -30.33
N GLN A 507 -29.38 -8.75 -30.76
CA GLN A 507 -30.83 -8.73 -30.50
C GLN A 507 -31.62 -9.55 -31.55
N GLU A 508 -32.90 -9.87 -31.28
CA GLU A 508 -33.76 -10.47 -32.30
C GLU A 508 -33.83 -9.57 -33.56
N GLY A 509 -33.73 -10.17 -34.75
CA GLY A 509 -33.68 -9.45 -36.03
C GLY A 509 -32.27 -9.19 -36.57
N SER A 510 -31.21 -9.43 -35.78
CA SER A 510 -29.81 -9.34 -36.23
C SER A 510 -29.48 -10.42 -37.27
N LYS A 511 -28.62 -10.13 -38.25
CA LYS A 511 -28.44 -10.96 -39.46
C LYS A 511 -26.98 -11.35 -39.68
N ILE A 512 -26.71 -12.64 -39.88
CA ILE A 512 -25.44 -13.15 -40.43
C ILE A 512 -25.64 -13.43 -41.91
N GLU A 513 -24.76 -12.92 -42.77
CA GLU A 513 -24.87 -13.00 -44.22
C GLU A 513 -23.52 -13.28 -44.88
N LEU A 514 -23.52 -14.17 -45.89
CA LEU A 514 -22.49 -14.20 -46.91
C LEU A 514 -22.93 -13.24 -48.03
N THR A 515 -22.31 -12.08 -48.11
CA THR A 515 -22.72 -10.97 -48.99
C THR A 515 -22.46 -11.24 -50.47
N MET A 516 -22.97 -10.39 -51.37
CA MET A 516 -22.75 -10.52 -52.81
C MET A 516 -21.30 -10.26 -53.26
N ASP A 517 -20.52 -9.56 -52.43
CA ASP A 517 -19.06 -9.37 -52.54
C ASP A 517 -18.25 -10.40 -51.73
N GLY A 518 -18.89 -11.48 -51.27
CA GLY A 518 -18.23 -12.64 -50.66
C GLY A 518 -17.70 -12.41 -49.25
N GLN A 519 -18.17 -11.39 -48.54
CA GLN A 519 -17.84 -11.12 -47.15
C GLN A 519 -18.79 -11.88 -46.23
N PHE A 520 -18.33 -12.39 -45.09
CA PHE A 520 -19.18 -13.08 -44.11
C PHE A 520 -19.33 -12.22 -42.86
N VAL A 521 -20.50 -11.61 -42.69
CA VAL A 521 -20.73 -10.46 -41.81
C VAL A 521 -21.97 -10.64 -40.94
N LEU A 522 -21.81 -10.43 -39.63
CA LEU A 522 -22.90 -10.32 -38.65
C LEU A 522 -23.21 -8.83 -38.42
N SER A 523 -24.46 -8.43 -38.65
CA SER A 523 -24.96 -7.07 -38.39
C SER A 523 -26.15 -7.05 -37.44
N ASP A 524 -26.30 -5.95 -36.70
CA ASP A 524 -27.43 -5.68 -35.81
C ASP A 524 -28.74 -5.37 -36.61
N PRO A 525 -29.90 -5.22 -35.95
CA PRO A 525 -31.17 -4.94 -36.64
C PRO A 525 -31.23 -3.55 -37.32
N LYS A 526 -30.23 -2.69 -37.10
CA LYS A 526 -30.07 -1.36 -37.72
C LYS A 526 -29.06 -1.40 -38.89
N GLY A 527 -28.47 -2.56 -39.17
CA GLY A 527 -27.49 -2.77 -40.24
C GLY A 527 -26.03 -2.45 -39.86
N LYS A 528 -25.74 -2.17 -38.58
CA LYS A 528 -24.37 -1.95 -38.10
C LYS A 528 -23.61 -3.29 -38.01
N GLU A 529 -22.40 -3.36 -38.57
CA GLU A 529 -21.51 -4.52 -38.40
C GLU A 529 -21.16 -4.73 -36.90
N VAL A 530 -21.28 -5.99 -36.45
CA VAL A 530 -20.95 -6.45 -35.09
C VAL A 530 -19.74 -7.39 -35.12
N TRP A 531 -19.63 -8.23 -36.16
CA TRP A 531 -18.50 -9.14 -36.38
C TRP A 531 -18.36 -9.47 -37.87
N ARG A 532 -17.15 -9.75 -38.34
CA ARG A 532 -16.88 -10.24 -39.70
C ARG A 532 -15.77 -11.29 -39.72
N ALA A 533 -15.80 -12.19 -40.69
CA ALA A 533 -14.66 -13.06 -40.98
C ALA A 533 -13.55 -12.28 -41.71
N THR A 534 -12.32 -12.36 -41.21
CA THR A 534 -11.13 -11.82 -41.88
C THR A 534 -10.64 -12.83 -42.93
N LEU A 535 -10.88 -12.55 -44.21
CA LEU A 535 -10.53 -13.44 -45.32
C LEU A 535 -9.10 -13.24 -45.80
N SER A 536 -8.44 -14.33 -46.19
CA SER A 536 -7.10 -14.32 -46.83
C SER A 536 -7.13 -13.94 -48.33
N GLY A 537 -8.14 -13.20 -48.78
CA GLY A 537 -8.40 -12.91 -50.19
C GLY A 537 -9.54 -11.91 -50.42
N THR A 538 -9.90 -11.66 -51.67
CA THR A 538 -10.87 -10.61 -52.05
C THR A 538 -12.32 -10.91 -51.70
N GLY A 539 -12.71 -12.19 -51.56
CA GLY A 539 -14.05 -12.62 -51.17
C GLY A 539 -14.21 -14.14 -51.26
N ALA A 540 -15.07 -14.72 -50.43
CA ALA A 540 -15.42 -16.14 -50.49
C ALA A 540 -16.54 -16.39 -51.51
N ALA A 541 -16.44 -17.48 -52.27
CA ALA A 541 -17.45 -17.91 -53.23
C ALA A 541 -18.59 -18.69 -52.54
N TYR A 542 -18.29 -19.40 -51.46
CA TYR A 542 -19.27 -20.10 -50.63
C TYR A 542 -18.81 -20.28 -49.18
N ALA A 543 -19.76 -20.61 -48.30
CA ALA A 543 -19.49 -21.12 -46.95
C ALA A 543 -20.04 -22.54 -46.77
N ALA A 544 -19.39 -23.35 -45.93
CA ALA A 544 -19.83 -24.72 -45.63
C ALA A 544 -19.56 -25.12 -44.17
N MET A 545 -20.56 -25.73 -43.54
CA MET A 545 -20.44 -26.36 -42.22
C MET A 545 -20.04 -27.84 -42.42
N LEU A 546 -18.84 -28.22 -41.97
CA LEU A 546 -18.30 -29.56 -42.20
C LEU A 546 -18.67 -30.55 -41.08
N ASP A 547 -18.66 -31.85 -41.41
CA ASP A 547 -18.90 -32.95 -40.46
C ASP A 547 -17.80 -33.12 -39.39
N THR A 548 -16.70 -32.37 -39.51
CA THR A 548 -15.68 -32.23 -38.46
C THR A 548 -16.05 -31.22 -37.37
N GLY A 549 -17.09 -30.42 -37.56
CA GLY A 549 -17.41 -29.27 -36.71
C GLY A 549 -16.68 -27.98 -37.10
N ASN A 550 -15.95 -27.97 -38.22
CA ASN A 550 -15.32 -26.78 -38.78
C ASN A 550 -16.27 -26.03 -39.73
N LEU A 551 -16.43 -24.72 -39.55
CA LEU A 551 -17.08 -23.85 -40.53
C LEU A 551 -16.00 -23.24 -41.43
N ILE A 552 -16.12 -23.42 -42.75
CA ILE A 552 -15.17 -22.88 -43.73
C ILE A 552 -15.82 -21.83 -44.64
N LEU A 553 -14.99 -20.88 -45.07
CA LEU A 553 -15.26 -19.94 -46.16
C LEU A 553 -14.21 -20.19 -47.25
N ALA A 554 -14.65 -20.43 -48.49
CA ALA A 554 -13.78 -20.93 -49.55
C ALA A 554 -13.97 -20.17 -50.88
N SER A 555 -12.90 -20.12 -51.67
CA SER A 555 -12.89 -19.60 -53.04
C SER A 555 -13.50 -20.59 -54.05
N GLN A 556 -13.63 -20.19 -55.31
CA GLN A 556 -14.31 -21.00 -56.34
C GLN A 556 -13.53 -22.26 -56.76
N ASP A 557 -12.20 -22.26 -56.55
CA ASP A 557 -11.30 -23.42 -56.64
C ASP A 557 -11.29 -24.29 -55.35
N SER A 558 -12.16 -23.98 -54.38
CA SER A 558 -12.27 -24.64 -53.06
C SER A 558 -11.08 -24.45 -52.11
N THR A 559 -10.16 -23.51 -52.39
CA THR A 559 -9.16 -23.09 -51.40
C THR A 559 -9.83 -22.40 -50.21
N THR A 560 -9.45 -22.78 -49.00
CA THR A 560 -10.01 -22.21 -47.76
C THR A 560 -9.40 -20.83 -47.49
N LEU A 561 -10.24 -19.81 -47.37
CA LEU A 561 -9.85 -18.41 -47.15
C LEU A 561 -9.95 -17.98 -45.68
N TRP A 562 -10.82 -18.66 -44.92
CA TRP A 562 -11.01 -18.54 -43.47
C TRP A 562 -11.69 -19.83 -42.96
N GLN A 563 -11.39 -20.23 -41.72
CA GLN A 563 -12.05 -21.34 -41.06
C GLN A 563 -12.16 -21.14 -39.54
N SER A 564 -13.22 -21.65 -38.91
CA SER A 564 -13.42 -21.52 -37.46
C SER A 564 -12.36 -22.26 -36.64
N PHE A 565 -11.75 -23.31 -37.20
CA PHE A 565 -10.70 -24.09 -36.52
C PHE A 565 -9.41 -23.31 -36.24
N ASP A 566 -9.09 -22.28 -37.03
CA ASP A 566 -7.91 -21.42 -36.80
C ASP A 566 -8.18 -20.29 -35.79
N GLN A 567 -9.45 -20.10 -35.40
CA GLN A 567 -9.92 -19.06 -34.48
C GLN A 567 -10.79 -19.68 -33.37
N PRO A 568 -10.28 -20.64 -32.57
CA PRO A 568 -11.06 -21.28 -31.50
C PRO A 568 -11.42 -20.30 -30.38
N THR A 569 -12.50 -20.61 -29.65
CA THR A 569 -12.91 -19.84 -28.45
C THR A 569 -12.43 -20.52 -27.17
N ASP A 570 -13.26 -21.34 -26.52
CA ASP A 570 -12.91 -22.10 -25.32
C ASP A 570 -12.58 -23.57 -25.62
N THR A 571 -12.85 -24.05 -26.84
CA THR A 571 -12.93 -25.48 -27.17
C THR A 571 -12.10 -25.85 -28.41
N ILE A 572 -11.51 -27.06 -28.36
CA ILE A 572 -10.85 -27.75 -29.48
C ILE A 572 -11.52 -29.11 -29.76
N LEU A 573 -11.62 -29.49 -31.05
CA LEU A 573 -12.26 -30.72 -31.53
C LEU A 573 -11.28 -31.77 -32.12
N PRO A 574 -11.67 -33.06 -32.21
CA PRO A 574 -10.91 -34.06 -32.93
C PRO A 574 -10.69 -33.69 -34.40
N GLY A 575 -9.43 -33.70 -34.83
CA GLY A 575 -8.98 -33.24 -36.16
C GLY A 575 -8.49 -31.78 -36.19
N GLN A 576 -8.72 -31.01 -35.13
CA GLN A 576 -8.25 -29.63 -35.01
C GLN A 576 -6.80 -29.56 -34.50
N GLN A 577 -6.11 -28.49 -34.88
CA GLN A 577 -4.73 -28.19 -34.50
C GLN A 577 -4.66 -26.76 -33.92
N MET A 578 -3.79 -26.53 -32.95
CA MET A 578 -3.53 -25.20 -32.38
C MET A 578 -2.05 -24.86 -32.58
N ASN A 579 -1.78 -23.81 -33.37
CA ASN A 579 -0.43 -23.39 -33.77
C ASN A 579 0.23 -22.49 -32.73
N GLN A 580 1.53 -22.21 -32.89
CA GLN A 580 2.21 -21.17 -32.10
C GLN A 580 1.53 -19.80 -32.31
N GLY A 581 1.15 -19.14 -31.22
CA GLY A 581 0.37 -17.91 -31.20
C GLY A 581 -1.14 -18.09 -31.04
N ASN A 582 -1.67 -19.31 -31.24
CA ASN A 582 -3.08 -19.60 -30.99
C ASN A 582 -3.34 -19.93 -29.52
N LYS A 583 -4.54 -19.59 -29.06
CA LYS A 583 -5.00 -19.76 -27.68
C LYS A 583 -6.46 -20.21 -27.61
N LEU A 584 -6.82 -20.88 -26.51
CA LEU A 584 -8.19 -20.97 -26.02
C LEU A 584 -8.38 -19.97 -24.87
N VAL A 585 -9.51 -19.29 -24.83
CA VAL A 585 -9.90 -18.37 -23.75
C VAL A 585 -11.14 -18.95 -23.08
N ALA A 586 -11.09 -19.10 -21.75
CA ALA A 586 -12.25 -19.56 -20.98
C ALA A 586 -13.40 -18.54 -21.09
N ARG A 587 -14.63 -19.02 -21.16
CA ARG A 587 -15.83 -18.17 -21.02
C ARG A 587 -15.92 -17.59 -19.59
N TYR A 588 -16.60 -16.45 -19.42
CA TYR A 588 -16.68 -15.73 -18.14
C TYR A 588 -17.45 -16.48 -17.04
N SER A 589 -18.55 -17.14 -17.40
CA SER A 589 -19.28 -18.08 -16.54
C SER A 589 -19.98 -19.14 -17.39
N GLU A 590 -20.59 -20.15 -16.79
CA GLU A 590 -21.26 -21.25 -17.51
C GLU A 590 -22.18 -20.77 -18.66
N MET A 591 -22.96 -19.71 -18.39
CA MET A 591 -23.92 -19.11 -19.31
C MET A 591 -23.46 -17.79 -19.95
N ASN A 592 -22.35 -17.17 -19.50
CA ASN A 592 -21.79 -15.97 -20.13
C ASN A 592 -20.60 -16.34 -21.02
N TYR A 593 -20.79 -16.20 -22.33
CA TYR A 593 -19.83 -16.53 -23.39
C TYR A 593 -18.80 -15.42 -23.69
N SER A 594 -18.79 -14.33 -22.92
CA SER A 594 -17.75 -13.31 -22.97
C SER A 594 -16.41 -13.82 -22.42
N SER A 595 -15.34 -13.04 -22.63
CA SER A 595 -13.98 -13.30 -22.13
C SER A 595 -13.93 -13.53 -20.61
N GLY A 596 -13.48 -14.71 -20.21
CA GLY A 596 -13.28 -15.11 -18.82
C GLY A 596 -11.84 -15.00 -18.33
N ARG A 597 -11.60 -15.49 -17.11
CA ARG A 597 -10.36 -15.24 -16.33
C ARG A 597 -9.18 -16.16 -16.65
N PHE A 598 -9.27 -17.02 -17.66
CA PHE A 598 -8.26 -18.05 -17.90
C PHE A 598 -7.94 -18.21 -19.40
N GLU A 599 -6.69 -18.55 -19.71
CA GLU A 599 -6.17 -18.76 -21.07
C GLU A 599 -5.34 -20.05 -21.16
N PHE A 600 -5.42 -20.75 -22.29
CA PHE A 600 -4.56 -21.88 -22.65
C PHE A 600 -3.89 -21.56 -23.99
N THR A 601 -2.58 -21.30 -23.98
CA THR A 601 -1.88 -20.70 -25.14
C THR A 601 -0.62 -21.48 -25.49
N LEU A 602 -0.41 -21.73 -26.79
CA LEU A 602 0.87 -22.23 -27.30
C LEU A 602 1.72 -21.03 -27.69
N GLN A 603 2.64 -20.65 -26.81
CA GLN A 603 3.44 -19.44 -26.95
C GLN A 603 4.40 -19.51 -28.16
N ALA A 604 4.82 -18.33 -28.64
CA ALA A 604 5.71 -18.20 -29.79
C ALA A 604 7.11 -18.82 -29.56
N ASP A 605 7.51 -19.02 -28.31
CA ASP A 605 8.72 -19.74 -27.92
C ASP A 605 8.55 -21.28 -27.99
N GLY A 606 7.34 -21.79 -28.21
CA GLY A 606 7.02 -23.23 -28.25
C GLY A 606 6.59 -23.83 -26.91
N ASN A 607 6.36 -23.03 -25.87
CA ASN A 607 5.83 -23.49 -24.59
C ASN A 607 4.29 -23.44 -24.56
N LEU A 608 3.63 -24.56 -24.27
CA LEU A 608 2.18 -24.60 -24.03
C LEU A 608 1.89 -24.36 -22.53
N VAL A 609 1.05 -23.38 -22.22
CA VAL A 609 0.86 -22.86 -20.84
C VAL A 609 -0.60 -22.53 -20.55
N LEU A 610 -1.02 -22.75 -19.30
CA LEU A 610 -2.28 -22.26 -18.72
C LEU A 610 -2.01 -21.04 -17.83
N TYR A 611 -2.71 -19.94 -18.09
CA TYR A 611 -2.56 -18.64 -17.44
C TYR A 611 -3.87 -18.13 -16.84
N THR A 612 -3.80 -17.36 -15.75
CA THR A 612 -4.86 -16.41 -15.39
C THR A 612 -4.79 -15.18 -16.31
N ARG A 613 -5.93 -14.56 -16.62
CA ARG A 613 -6.03 -13.33 -17.44
C ARG A 613 -6.26 -12.11 -16.57
N ALA A 614 -5.66 -10.99 -16.96
CA ALA A 614 -5.70 -9.71 -16.26
C ALA A 614 -6.90 -8.87 -16.72
N LEU A 615 -8.13 -9.36 -16.46
CA LEU A 615 -9.37 -8.72 -16.92
C LEU A 615 -9.46 -7.24 -16.47
N PRO A 616 -9.97 -6.33 -17.32
CA PRO A 616 -10.60 -6.57 -18.62
C PRO A 616 -9.62 -6.64 -19.81
N LEU A 617 -8.30 -6.64 -19.61
CA LEU A 617 -7.34 -6.76 -20.71
C LEU A 617 -7.23 -8.20 -21.23
N ASP A 618 -6.98 -8.31 -22.54
CA ASP A 618 -6.56 -9.57 -23.17
C ASP A 618 -5.06 -9.84 -22.94
N MET A 619 -4.67 -9.86 -21.66
CA MET A 619 -3.30 -10.13 -21.21
C MET A 619 -3.28 -11.24 -20.17
N VAL A 620 -2.18 -11.98 -20.14
CA VAL A 620 -1.93 -13.02 -19.14
C VAL A 620 -1.26 -12.44 -17.89
N ASN A 621 -1.61 -12.97 -16.72
CA ASN A 621 -0.99 -12.67 -15.44
C ASN A 621 -0.12 -13.87 -15.00
N THR A 622 -0.69 -14.85 -14.28
CA THR A 622 0.08 -15.88 -13.58
C THR A 622 -0.06 -17.24 -14.29
N PRO A 623 1.05 -17.91 -14.66
CA PRO A 623 1.00 -19.27 -15.16
C PRO A 623 0.79 -20.27 -14.01
N TYR A 624 -0.19 -21.17 -14.13
CA TYR A 624 -0.48 -22.21 -13.11
C TYR A 624 -0.24 -23.65 -13.60
N TRP A 625 -0.01 -23.84 -14.91
CA TRP A 625 0.51 -25.08 -15.48
C TRP A 625 1.29 -24.77 -16.75
N ALA A 626 2.39 -25.50 -17.00
CA ALA A 626 3.17 -25.38 -18.22
C ALA A 626 3.74 -26.73 -18.66
N SER A 627 3.74 -26.96 -19.97
CA SER A 627 4.31 -28.14 -20.64
C SER A 627 5.84 -28.21 -20.61
N ARG A 628 6.52 -27.06 -20.43
CA ARG A 628 7.99 -26.89 -20.36
C ARG A 628 8.72 -27.21 -21.67
N THR A 629 8.12 -26.89 -22.82
CA THR A 629 8.64 -27.20 -24.16
C THR A 629 9.27 -26.01 -24.90
N VAL A 630 9.75 -25.01 -24.17
CA VAL A 630 10.47 -23.83 -24.70
C VAL A 630 11.53 -24.25 -25.73
N GLY A 631 11.54 -23.60 -26.89
CA GLY A 631 12.46 -23.88 -28.00
C GLY A 631 12.11 -25.11 -28.86
N SER A 632 11.04 -25.86 -28.54
CA SER A 632 10.75 -27.14 -29.21
C SER A 632 9.30 -27.35 -29.65
N GLY A 633 8.31 -26.89 -28.89
CA GLY A 633 6.89 -27.08 -29.22
C GLY A 633 6.43 -26.28 -30.45
N PHE A 634 5.54 -26.86 -31.25
CA PHE A 634 5.15 -26.33 -32.55
C PHE A 634 3.64 -26.32 -32.78
N GLN A 635 2.95 -27.43 -32.49
CA GLN A 635 1.49 -27.53 -32.64
C GLN A 635 0.91 -28.46 -31.57
N VAL A 636 -0.24 -28.08 -30.99
CA VAL A 636 -1.11 -29.03 -30.28
C VAL A 636 -2.03 -29.68 -31.29
N ILE A 637 -2.13 -31.01 -31.25
CA ILE A 637 -3.00 -31.82 -32.09
C ILE A 637 -4.00 -32.55 -31.20
N PHE A 638 -5.30 -32.41 -31.49
CA PHE A 638 -6.34 -33.31 -30.97
C PHE A 638 -6.69 -34.30 -32.09
N ASN A 639 -6.30 -35.57 -31.97
CA ASN A 639 -6.53 -36.57 -33.01
C ASN A 639 -7.90 -37.27 -32.90
N GLN A 640 -8.31 -37.93 -33.99
CA GLN A 640 -9.58 -38.68 -34.09
C GLN A 640 -9.66 -39.88 -33.14
N SER A 641 -8.52 -40.36 -32.63
CA SER A 641 -8.41 -41.46 -31.66
C SER A 641 -8.49 -41.01 -30.20
N GLY A 642 -8.82 -39.73 -29.95
CA GLY A 642 -9.07 -39.23 -28.60
C GLY A 642 -7.83 -38.78 -27.81
N TYR A 643 -6.69 -38.54 -28.48
CA TYR A 643 -5.46 -38.06 -27.85
C TYR A 643 -5.22 -36.58 -28.16
N ILE A 644 -4.77 -35.82 -27.15
CA ILE A 644 -4.39 -34.41 -27.25
C ILE A 644 -2.93 -34.30 -26.84
N TYR A 645 -2.07 -33.85 -27.76
CA TYR A 645 -0.62 -33.82 -27.53
C TYR A 645 0.07 -32.67 -28.29
N LEU A 646 1.19 -32.21 -27.74
CA LEU A 646 2.06 -31.21 -28.34
C LEU A 646 3.19 -31.90 -29.11
N ILE A 647 3.40 -31.50 -30.37
CA ILE A 647 4.51 -31.97 -31.22
C ILE A 647 5.58 -30.90 -31.41
N ALA A 648 6.77 -31.34 -31.79
CA ALA A 648 7.84 -30.53 -32.37
C ALA A 648 7.72 -30.45 -33.92
N ARG A 649 8.49 -29.55 -34.55
CA ARG A 649 8.54 -29.34 -36.01
C ARG A 649 8.96 -30.58 -36.83
N ASN A 650 9.57 -31.59 -36.20
CA ASN A 650 9.93 -32.87 -36.82
C ASN A 650 8.83 -33.95 -36.65
N GLY A 651 7.68 -33.61 -36.07
CA GLY A 651 6.57 -34.53 -35.79
C GLY A 651 6.70 -35.36 -34.50
N SER A 652 7.79 -35.25 -33.73
CA SER A 652 7.92 -35.99 -32.47
C SER A 652 7.00 -35.43 -31.39
N ILE A 653 6.30 -36.31 -30.67
CA ILE A 653 5.46 -35.93 -29.53
C ILE A 653 6.35 -35.51 -28.35
N LEU A 654 6.13 -34.30 -27.83
CA LEU A 654 6.86 -33.72 -26.70
C LEU A 654 6.12 -33.86 -25.37
N ASN A 655 4.79 -33.70 -25.39
CA ASN A 655 3.97 -33.70 -24.19
C ASN A 655 2.57 -34.25 -24.50
N LEU A 656 2.11 -35.24 -23.72
CA LEU A 656 0.76 -35.79 -23.80
C LEU A 656 -0.13 -35.03 -22.80
N ILE A 657 -1.05 -34.22 -23.33
CA ILE A 657 -1.87 -33.27 -22.56
C ILE A 657 -3.11 -33.97 -22.01
N ALA A 658 -3.75 -34.80 -22.84
CA ALA A 658 -4.89 -35.63 -22.48
C ALA A 658 -4.96 -36.88 -23.37
N SER A 659 -5.52 -37.97 -22.84
CA SER A 659 -5.83 -39.18 -23.59
C SER A 659 -7.05 -39.86 -23.00
N ASN A 660 -7.98 -40.29 -23.87
CA ASN A 660 -9.22 -40.94 -23.42
C ASN A 660 -9.46 -42.34 -24.03
N GLY A 661 -8.67 -42.73 -25.04
CA GLY A 661 -8.78 -44.03 -25.72
C GLY A 661 -10.08 -44.26 -26.49
N ALA A 662 -10.92 -43.23 -26.67
CA ALA A 662 -12.22 -43.31 -27.34
C ALA A 662 -12.10 -42.87 -28.80
N SER A 663 -12.76 -43.60 -29.70
CA SER A 663 -12.84 -43.21 -31.12
C SER A 663 -13.86 -42.08 -31.34
N SER A 664 -13.59 -41.17 -32.28
CA SER A 664 -14.56 -40.18 -32.75
C SER A 664 -15.69 -40.78 -33.62
N SER A 665 -15.61 -42.07 -33.96
CA SER A 665 -16.73 -42.81 -34.57
C SER A 665 -17.86 -43.05 -33.58
N ASP A 666 -17.52 -43.46 -32.36
CA ASP A 666 -18.49 -44.00 -31.39
C ASP A 666 -18.95 -42.93 -30.40
N PHE A 667 -18.14 -41.87 -30.23
CA PHE A 667 -18.40 -40.76 -29.31
C PHE A 667 -18.23 -39.41 -30.03
N TYR A 668 -19.13 -38.47 -29.73
CA TYR A 668 -18.80 -37.05 -29.82
C TYR A 668 -17.75 -36.72 -28.75
N GLN A 669 -16.78 -35.88 -29.08
CA GLN A 669 -15.72 -35.49 -28.15
C GLN A 669 -15.44 -33.99 -28.27
N ARG A 670 -15.15 -33.35 -27.15
CA ARG A 670 -14.64 -31.98 -27.07
C ARG A 670 -13.55 -31.90 -26.00
N ALA A 671 -12.62 -30.96 -26.14
CA ALA A 671 -11.82 -30.53 -25.00
C ALA A 671 -11.93 -29.01 -24.84
N THR A 672 -12.29 -28.57 -23.64
CA THR A 672 -12.73 -27.20 -23.36
C THR A 672 -11.96 -26.66 -22.17
N LEU A 673 -11.43 -25.44 -22.28
CA LEU A 673 -11.00 -24.63 -21.15
C LEU A 673 -12.25 -24.05 -20.49
N GLU A 674 -12.72 -24.72 -19.44
CA GLU A 674 -13.95 -24.35 -18.75
C GLU A 674 -13.78 -23.02 -17.98
N TYR A 675 -14.89 -22.35 -17.65
CA TYR A 675 -14.91 -21.06 -16.94
C TYR A 675 -14.23 -21.09 -15.56
N ASP A 676 -13.99 -22.28 -15.02
CA ASP A 676 -13.31 -22.54 -13.76
C ASP A 676 -11.78 -22.72 -13.89
N GLY A 677 -11.23 -22.54 -15.10
CA GLY A 677 -9.78 -22.57 -15.36
C GLY A 677 -9.18 -23.96 -15.56
N VAL A 678 -10.00 -25.00 -15.66
CA VAL A 678 -9.52 -26.37 -15.91
C VAL A 678 -9.83 -26.78 -17.34
N PHE A 679 -8.79 -27.17 -18.10
CA PHE A 679 -8.93 -27.72 -19.44
C PHE A 679 -9.38 -29.18 -19.33
N ARG A 680 -10.58 -29.50 -19.82
CA ARG A 680 -11.25 -30.81 -19.65
C ARG A 680 -11.61 -31.45 -20.97
N GLN A 681 -11.30 -32.74 -21.11
CA GLN A 681 -11.70 -33.58 -22.23
C GLN A 681 -12.95 -34.40 -21.88
N TYR A 682 -14.00 -34.26 -22.69
CA TYR A 682 -15.28 -34.93 -22.51
C TYR A 682 -15.65 -35.80 -23.70
N VAL A 683 -16.49 -36.83 -23.45
CA VAL A 683 -17.14 -37.64 -24.48
C VAL A 683 -18.65 -37.75 -24.26
N TYR A 684 -19.41 -37.95 -25.34
CA TYR A 684 -20.85 -38.24 -25.33
C TYR A 684 -21.13 -39.38 -26.33
N PRO A 685 -21.81 -40.48 -25.97
CA PRO A 685 -22.06 -41.62 -26.87
C PRO A 685 -22.91 -41.24 -28.08
N LYS A 686 -22.51 -41.62 -29.31
CA LYS A 686 -23.33 -41.39 -30.52
C LYS A 686 -24.54 -42.32 -30.64
N THR A 687 -24.55 -43.43 -29.89
CA THR A 687 -25.62 -44.45 -29.87
C THR A 687 -26.06 -44.74 -28.44
N ASN A 688 -27.33 -45.13 -28.27
CA ASN A 688 -27.91 -45.40 -26.94
C ASN A 688 -27.16 -46.55 -26.23
N GLY A 689 -26.73 -46.31 -24.99
CA GLY A 689 -25.68 -47.05 -24.27
C GLY A 689 -25.97 -48.50 -23.83
N ALA A 690 -26.86 -49.22 -24.52
CA ALA A 690 -27.23 -50.60 -24.20
C ALA A 690 -26.06 -51.61 -24.23
N SER A 691 -24.97 -51.28 -24.93
CA SER A 691 -23.76 -52.12 -25.05
C SER A 691 -22.55 -51.60 -24.25
N THR A 692 -22.61 -50.40 -23.66
CA THR A 692 -21.45 -49.72 -23.05
C THR A 692 -21.68 -49.23 -21.62
N GLY A 693 -22.91 -49.27 -21.10
CA GLY A 693 -23.22 -48.94 -19.70
C GLY A 693 -23.02 -47.48 -19.31
N ARG A 694 -22.79 -46.56 -20.26
CA ARG A 694 -22.66 -45.12 -20.01
C ARG A 694 -24.01 -44.40 -20.13
N SER A 695 -24.19 -43.40 -19.28
CA SER A 695 -25.29 -42.43 -19.35
C SER A 695 -25.27 -41.65 -20.67
N THR A 696 -26.45 -41.21 -21.13
CA THR A 696 -26.62 -40.29 -22.28
C THR A 696 -26.33 -38.85 -21.85
N SER A 697 -25.12 -38.60 -21.37
CA SER A 697 -24.67 -37.31 -20.85
C SER A 697 -23.16 -37.14 -21.05
N TRP A 698 -22.68 -35.90 -21.11
CA TRP A 698 -21.24 -35.62 -21.21
C TRP A 698 -20.46 -36.25 -20.06
N SER A 699 -19.47 -37.07 -20.40
CA SER A 699 -18.62 -37.80 -19.46
C SER A 699 -17.21 -37.24 -19.49
N LEU A 700 -16.72 -36.74 -18.35
CA LEU A 700 -15.34 -36.27 -18.16
C LEU A 700 -14.37 -37.47 -18.16
N LEU A 701 -13.28 -37.39 -18.92
CA LEU A 701 -12.25 -38.46 -18.99
C LEU A 701 -10.82 -38.01 -18.68
N SER A 702 -10.48 -36.73 -18.90
CA SER A 702 -9.14 -36.20 -18.60
C SER A 702 -9.21 -34.69 -18.33
N TRP A 703 -8.35 -34.17 -17.45
CA TRP A 703 -8.34 -32.75 -17.07
C TRP A 703 -6.95 -32.27 -16.64
N ILE A 704 -6.61 -31.02 -16.94
CA ILE A 704 -5.43 -30.32 -16.40
C ILE A 704 -5.79 -28.89 -15.93
N PRO A 705 -5.23 -28.39 -14.81
CA PRO A 705 -4.45 -29.13 -13.81
C PRO A 705 -5.32 -30.09 -12.98
N SER A 706 -4.69 -30.96 -12.19
CA SER A 706 -5.38 -31.94 -11.33
C SER A 706 -6.12 -31.32 -10.13
N ASP A 707 -5.58 -30.24 -9.58
CA ASP A 707 -6.13 -29.46 -8.47
C ASP A 707 -5.76 -28.00 -8.76
N ILE A 708 -6.73 -27.16 -9.16
CA ILE A 708 -6.47 -25.76 -9.47
C ILE A 708 -6.35 -24.88 -8.23
N CYS A 709 -7.05 -25.24 -7.13
CA CYS A 709 -6.98 -24.54 -5.85
C CYS A 709 -5.57 -24.52 -5.25
N MET A 710 -4.77 -25.55 -5.54
CA MET A 710 -3.38 -25.67 -5.09
C MET A 710 -2.34 -25.25 -6.14
N ARG A 711 -2.74 -24.84 -7.35
CA ARG A 711 -1.82 -24.53 -8.48
C ARG A 711 -1.69 -23.06 -8.80
N ILE A 712 -2.71 -22.24 -8.54
CA ILE A 712 -2.61 -20.78 -8.71
C ILE A 712 -1.93 -20.20 -7.45
N THR A 713 -0.72 -19.68 -7.63
CA THR A 713 0.10 -19.09 -6.55
C THR A 713 0.71 -17.75 -7.00
N GLY A 714 -0.10 -16.91 -7.64
CA GLY A 714 0.33 -15.59 -8.11
C GLY A 714 0.38 -14.58 -6.97
N GLN A 715 1.33 -13.64 -7.01
CA GLN A 715 1.35 -12.50 -6.06
C GLN A 715 0.21 -11.51 -6.34
N THR A 716 -0.38 -11.55 -7.54
CA THR A 716 -1.39 -10.60 -8.03
C THR A 716 -2.67 -11.31 -8.48
N GLY A 717 -3.80 -10.59 -8.41
CA GLY A 717 -5.13 -11.11 -8.76
C GLY A 717 -5.79 -12.03 -7.71
N GLY A 718 -7.06 -12.38 -7.96
CA GLY A 718 -7.92 -13.09 -7.01
C GLY A 718 -7.77 -14.62 -6.92
N GLY A 719 -6.73 -15.21 -7.50
CA GLY A 719 -6.55 -16.67 -7.53
C GLY A 719 -7.66 -17.42 -8.29
N ALA A 720 -7.93 -18.67 -7.89
CA ALA A 720 -8.93 -19.53 -8.54
C ALA A 720 -10.38 -19.04 -8.40
N CYS A 721 -10.74 -18.42 -7.26
CA CYS A 721 -12.13 -18.15 -6.90
C CYS A 721 -12.49 -16.66 -6.73
N GLY A 722 -11.56 -15.75 -7.02
CA GLY A 722 -11.77 -14.32 -6.81
C GLY A 722 -11.50 -13.89 -5.36
N PHE A 723 -11.38 -12.58 -5.15
CA PHE A 723 -10.95 -12.01 -3.88
C PHE A 723 -11.88 -12.37 -2.70
N ASN A 724 -11.32 -12.50 -1.49
CA ASN A 724 -12.00 -12.85 -0.24
C ASN A 724 -12.70 -14.21 -0.17
N SER A 725 -12.77 -14.97 -1.27
CA SER A 725 -13.27 -16.35 -1.30
C SER A 725 -12.17 -17.36 -0.99
N TYR A 726 -12.52 -18.62 -0.77
CA TYR A 726 -11.60 -19.76 -0.80
C TYR A 726 -12.07 -20.89 -1.73
N CYS A 727 -11.09 -21.59 -2.29
CA CYS A 727 -11.25 -22.67 -3.25
C CYS A 727 -11.19 -24.04 -2.56
N ILE A 728 -12.22 -24.85 -2.73
CA ILE A 728 -12.27 -26.29 -2.37
C ILE A 728 -12.24 -27.10 -3.67
N LEU A 729 -11.43 -28.15 -3.76
CA LEU A 729 -11.56 -29.11 -4.87
C LEU A 729 -12.71 -30.09 -4.60
N GLY A 730 -13.75 -30.08 -5.44
CA GLY A 730 -14.86 -31.02 -5.36
C GLY A 730 -14.49 -32.43 -5.81
N THR A 731 -15.30 -33.42 -5.41
CA THR A 731 -15.16 -34.83 -5.82
C THR A 731 -15.31 -35.03 -7.34
N ASP A 732 -16.03 -34.12 -7.98
CA ASP A 732 -16.20 -33.94 -9.42
C ASP A 732 -15.00 -33.29 -10.13
N GLN A 733 -13.90 -33.00 -9.41
CA GLN A 733 -12.70 -32.35 -9.92
C GLN A 733 -12.99 -30.94 -10.47
N ARG A 734 -14.02 -30.28 -9.93
CA ARG A 734 -14.32 -28.86 -10.14
C ARG A 734 -13.94 -28.07 -8.87
N PRO A 735 -13.23 -26.94 -8.98
CA PRO A 735 -13.10 -26.01 -7.86
C PRO A 735 -14.49 -25.47 -7.48
N ARG A 736 -14.72 -25.33 -6.19
CA ARG A 736 -15.91 -24.73 -5.59
C ARG A 736 -15.45 -23.53 -4.78
N CYS A 737 -16.13 -22.41 -4.98
CA CYS A 737 -15.76 -21.13 -4.42
C CYS A 737 -16.72 -20.79 -3.29
N GLU A 738 -16.21 -20.65 -2.08
CA GLU A 738 -16.99 -20.38 -0.87
C GLU A 738 -16.49 -19.10 -0.19
N CYS A 739 -17.39 -18.41 0.50
CA CYS A 739 -17.06 -17.23 1.29
C CYS A 739 -16.78 -17.63 2.75
N PRO A 740 -15.74 -17.08 3.40
CA PRO A 740 -15.48 -17.33 4.82
C PRO A 740 -16.61 -16.78 5.71
N PRO A 741 -16.74 -17.22 6.97
CA PRO A 741 -17.80 -16.78 7.86
C PRO A 741 -17.88 -15.24 7.98
N GLY A 742 -19.08 -14.68 7.77
CA GLY A 742 -19.32 -13.23 7.77
C GLY A 742 -19.01 -12.54 6.43
N TYR A 743 -18.92 -13.30 5.34
CA TYR A 743 -18.76 -12.79 3.98
C TYR A 743 -19.80 -13.42 3.05
N SER A 744 -20.32 -12.65 2.09
CA SER A 744 -21.23 -13.07 1.03
C SER A 744 -20.61 -12.89 -0.36
N PHE A 745 -21.16 -13.57 -1.37
CA PHE A 745 -20.66 -13.46 -2.75
C PHE A 745 -20.85 -12.05 -3.32
N LEU A 746 -19.89 -11.59 -4.14
CA LEU A 746 -19.99 -10.33 -4.88
C LEU A 746 -21.07 -10.36 -5.97
N ASP A 747 -21.26 -11.52 -6.59
CA ASP A 747 -22.37 -11.82 -7.49
C ASP A 747 -22.96 -13.19 -7.09
N PRO A 748 -24.19 -13.27 -6.57
CA PRO A 748 -24.85 -14.53 -6.24
C PRO A 748 -24.98 -15.50 -7.43
N ASN A 749 -24.95 -14.97 -8.67
CA ASN A 749 -25.03 -15.74 -9.91
C ASN A 749 -23.65 -16.20 -10.41
N ASN A 750 -22.55 -15.64 -9.88
CA ASN A 750 -21.19 -16.00 -10.24
C ASN A 750 -20.25 -16.06 -9.02
N GLN A 751 -20.31 -17.18 -8.31
CA GLN A 751 -19.50 -17.49 -7.13
C GLN A 751 -17.97 -17.38 -7.36
N MET A 752 -17.52 -17.39 -8.62
CA MET A 752 -16.12 -17.23 -9.02
C MET A 752 -15.60 -15.78 -8.96
N ASN A 753 -16.48 -14.79 -8.79
CA ASN A 753 -16.08 -13.38 -8.72
C ASN A 753 -15.46 -12.99 -7.37
N GLY A 754 -15.69 -13.77 -6.31
CA GLY A 754 -15.20 -13.50 -4.96
C GLY A 754 -16.31 -13.05 -4.01
N CYS A 755 -15.91 -12.48 -2.86
CA CYS A 755 -16.78 -12.17 -1.73
C CYS A 755 -16.58 -10.74 -1.18
N LYS A 756 -17.60 -10.21 -0.50
CA LYS A 756 -17.59 -8.98 0.32
C LYS A 756 -17.84 -9.32 1.79
N GLN A 757 -17.49 -8.42 2.72
CA GLN A 757 -17.84 -8.57 4.13
C GLN A 757 -19.32 -8.23 4.36
N ASP A 758 -19.98 -8.97 5.25
CA ASP A 758 -21.38 -8.73 5.65
C ASP A 758 -21.50 -7.75 6.84
N PHE A 759 -20.37 -7.15 7.26
CA PHE A 759 -20.26 -6.32 8.45
C PHE A 759 -19.28 -5.16 8.22
N VAL A 760 -19.52 -4.04 8.91
CA VAL A 760 -18.61 -2.90 8.91
C VAL A 760 -17.28 -3.31 9.56
N SER A 761 -16.16 -3.06 8.87
CA SER A 761 -14.82 -3.32 9.40
C SER A 761 -14.52 -2.50 10.67
N GLN A 762 -13.50 -2.91 11.42
CA GLN A 762 -13.16 -2.27 12.69
C GLN A 762 -12.70 -0.82 12.48
N ASP A 763 -13.31 0.10 13.22
CA ASP A 763 -12.85 1.49 13.34
C ASP A 763 -11.55 1.54 14.17
N CYS A 764 -10.60 2.36 13.75
CA CYS A 764 -9.32 2.58 14.45
C CYS A 764 -9.42 3.67 15.54
N ASP A 765 -10.41 4.57 15.45
CA ASP A 765 -10.60 5.68 16.40
C ASP A 765 -11.45 5.24 17.62
N GLY A 766 -12.17 4.12 17.49
CA GLY A 766 -13.12 3.61 18.47
C GLY A 766 -12.49 2.94 19.70
N VAL A 767 -12.46 3.67 20.83
CA VAL A 767 -12.03 3.15 22.13
C VAL A 767 -12.88 1.94 22.55
N GLN A 768 -12.22 0.76 22.68
CA GLN A 768 -12.81 -0.57 22.93
C GLN A 768 -13.51 -1.28 21.75
N GLU A 769 -13.44 -0.82 20.49
CA GLU A 769 -14.06 -1.54 19.35
C GLU A 769 -13.57 -2.99 19.19
N ALA A 770 -12.32 -3.31 19.58
CA ALA A 770 -11.79 -4.68 19.54
C ALA A 770 -12.65 -5.72 20.28
N ASN A 771 -13.36 -5.31 21.35
CA ASN A 771 -14.29 -6.18 22.10
C ASN A 771 -15.53 -6.58 21.28
N ARG A 772 -15.84 -5.84 20.21
CA ARG A 772 -16.94 -6.13 19.27
C ARG A 772 -16.53 -7.07 18.15
N PHE A 773 -15.31 -7.60 18.14
CA PHE A 773 -14.86 -8.58 17.16
C PHE A 773 -14.57 -9.93 17.82
N SER A 774 -14.59 -10.99 17.03
CA SER A 774 -14.28 -12.36 17.44
C SER A 774 -13.66 -13.13 16.27
N PHE A 775 -13.13 -14.33 16.52
CA PHE A 775 -12.64 -15.20 15.46
C PHE A 775 -13.56 -16.37 15.19
N ARG A 776 -13.77 -16.67 13.90
CA ARG A 776 -14.19 -18.00 13.44
C ARG A 776 -12.96 -18.75 12.95
N GLU A 777 -12.81 -19.98 13.40
CA GLU A 777 -11.71 -20.85 13.02
C GLU A 777 -12.04 -21.64 11.76
N MET A 778 -11.10 -21.68 10.81
CA MET A 778 -11.16 -22.53 9.63
C MET A 778 -9.88 -23.36 9.55
N PRO A 779 -9.87 -24.61 10.03
CA PRO A 779 -8.70 -25.47 9.94
C PRO A 779 -8.40 -25.83 8.47
N ASN A 780 -7.12 -25.92 8.11
CA ASN A 780 -6.63 -26.24 6.76
C ASN A 780 -6.97 -25.21 5.67
N THR A 781 -7.34 -23.98 6.04
CA THR A 781 -7.57 -22.85 5.11
C THR A 781 -6.41 -21.85 5.16
N ASP A 782 -6.06 -21.25 4.02
CA ASP A 782 -5.02 -20.21 3.86
C ASP A 782 -5.34 -19.28 2.68
N TRP A 783 -4.80 -18.06 2.70
CA TRP A 783 -4.86 -17.04 1.63
C TRP A 783 -3.43 -16.55 1.33
N PRO A 784 -2.56 -17.42 0.78
CA PRO A 784 -1.12 -17.15 0.67
C PRO A 784 -0.82 -15.90 -0.15
N LEU A 785 0.30 -15.24 0.16
CA LEU A 785 0.78 -14.03 -0.52
C LEU A 785 -0.12 -12.79 -0.29
N SER A 786 -1.02 -12.84 0.70
CA SER A 786 -1.87 -11.71 1.14
C SER A 786 -1.43 -11.15 2.50
N ASP A 787 -0.21 -11.49 2.90
CA ASP A 787 0.38 -11.29 4.22
C ASP A 787 1.08 -9.93 4.28
N TYR A 788 0.73 -9.09 5.27
CA TYR A 788 1.36 -7.77 5.44
C TYR A 788 2.27 -7.68 6.67
N GLU A 789 2.16 -8.65 7.58
CA GLU A 789 2.98 -8.75 8.79
C GLU A 789 3.11 -10.22 9.24
N TYR A 790 4.26 -10.59 9.80
CA TYR A 790 4.63 -11.96 10.17
C TYR A 790 5.34 -12.01 11.52
N PHE A 791 5.05 -13.03 12.33
CA PHE A 791 5.66 -13.23 13.65
C PHE A 791 5.98 -14.70 13.93
N GLN A 792 7.16 -14.94 14.50
CA GLN A 792 7.65 -16.25 14.93
C GLN A 792 8.73 -16.06 16.02
N PRO A 793 8.76 -16.87 17.10
CA PRO A 793 7.77 -17.86 17.52
C PRO A 793 6.71 -17.23 18.45
N VAL A 794 5.43 -17.50 18.22
CA VAL A 794 4.30 -16.95 18.99
C VAL A 794 3.22 -17.99 19.28
N THR A 795 2.36 -17.72 20.26
CA THR A 795 1.21 -18.57 20.59
C THR A 795 -0.02 -18.18 19.76
N GLU A 796 -1.01 -19.07 19.68
CA GLU A 796 -2.26 -18.79 18.97
C GLU A 796 -3.05 -17.65 19.63
N ASP A 797 -3.11 -17.61 20.96
CA ASP A 797 -3.80 -16.55 21.71
C ASP A 797 -3.15 -15.18 21.51
N TRP A 798 -1.82 -15.14 21.45
CA TRP A 798 -1.07 -13.93 21.09
C TRP A 798 -1.43 -13.48 19.66
N CYS A 799 -1.47 -14.42 18.71
CA CYS A 799 -1.80 -14.15 17.30
C CYS A 799 -3.23 -13.58 17.17
N ARG A 800 -4.17 -14.10 17.96
CA ARG A 800 -5.54 -13.57 18.10
C ARG A 800 -5.53 -12.14 18.65
N GLN A 801 -4.84 -11.88 19.76
CA GLN A 801 -4.83 -10.56 20.40
C GLN A 801 -4.21 -9.47 19.50
N VAL A 802 -3.08 -9.74 18.85
CA VAL A 802 -2.42 -8.78 17.95
C VAL A 802 -3.26 -8.51 16.69
N CYS A 803 -4.07 -9.47 16.22
CA CYS A 803 -5.01 -9.26 15.11
C CYS A 803 -6.35 -8.62 15.56
N LEU A 804 -6.81 -8.80 16.80
CA LEU A 804 -7.98 -8.09 17.33
C LEU A 804 -7.69 -6.60 17.54
N ASN A 805 -6.53 -6.28 18.09
CA ASN A 805 -6.12 -4.90 18.39
C ASN A 805 -5.67 -4.11 17.16
N ASP A 806 -5.43 -4.77 16.02
CA ASP A 806 -5.17 -4.12 14.73
C ASP A 806 -6.46 -4.01 13.90
N CYS A 807 -6.94 -2.78 13.67
CA CYS A 807 -8.11 -2.51 12.84
C CYS A 807 -7.95 -2.96 11.37
N PHE A 808 -6.71 -3.07 10.86
CA PHE A 808 -6.41 -3.52 9.50
C PHE A 808 -6.35 -5.05 9.33
N CYS A 809 -6.28 -5.81 10.43
CA CYS A 809 -6.19 -7.27 10.36
C CYS A 809 -7.58 -7.88 10.13
N ALA A 810 -7.79 -8.54 8.98
CA ALA A 810 -9.05 -9.22 8.67
C ALA A 810 -8.97 -10.74 8.91
N VAL A 811 -7.81 -11.34 8.67
CA VAL A 811 -7.53 -12.76 8.91
C VAL A 811 -6.13 -12.90 9.50
N ALA A 812 -5.99 -13.75 10.51
CA ALA A 812 -4.68 -14.26 10.93
C ALA A 812 -4.56 -15.75 10.61
N ILE A 813 -3.42 -16.22 10.10
CA ILE A 813 -3.12 -17.65 9.97
C ILE A 813 -2.23 -18.08 11.12
N PHE A 814 -2.55 -19.20 11.75
CA PHE A 814 -1.68 -19.83 12.75
C PHE A 814 -1.27 -21.23 12.31
N ARG A 815 0.05 -21.48 12.26
CA ARG A 815 0.64 -22.79 11.92
C ARG A 815 1.98 -22.94 12.61
N ASN A 816 2.17 -24.00 13.40
CA ASN A 816 3.45 -24.40 13.99
C ASN A 816 4.19 -23.30 14.77
N GLY A 817 3.48 -22.46 15.53
CA GLY A 817 4.08 -21.36 16.30
C GLY A 817 4.38 -20.09 15.48
N ASN A 818 3.86 -20.00 14.25
CA ASN A 818 4.01 -18.85 13.37
C ASN A 818 2.64 -18.18 13.17
N CYS A 819 2.62 -16.85 13.11
CA CYS A 819 1.44 -16.02 12.89
C CYS A 819 1.65 -15.14 11.65
N TRP A 820 0.71 -15.16 10.70
CA TRP A 820 0.68 -14.22 9.58
C TRP A 820 -0.60 -13.39 9.64
N LYS A 821 -0.51 -12.06 9.55
CA LYS A 821 -1.66 -11.15 9.46
C LYS A 821 -1.92 -10.79 8.00
N LYS A 822 -3.18 -10.90 7.57
CA LYS A 822 -3.64 -10.66 6.20
C LYS A 822 -4.68 -9.56 6.16
N LYS A 823 -4.57 -8.72 5.11
CA LYS A 823 -5.47 -7.59 4.83
C LYS A 823 -6.34 -7.87 3.61
N ILE A 824 -7.53 -7.29 3.59
CA ILE A 824 -8.48 -7.37 2.48
C ILE A 824 -7.97 -6.55 1.26
N PRO A 825 -8.37 -6.89 0.03
CA PRO A 825 -8.89 -8.19 -0.39
C PRO A 825 -7.88 -9.32 -0.24
N LEU A 826 -8.35 -10.46 0.27
CA LEU A 826 -7.57 -11.69 0.43
C LEU A 826 -7.45 -12.40 -0.93
N SER A 827 -6.26 -12.84 -1.32
CA SER A 827 -5.96 -13.52 -2.58
C SER A 827 -5.67 -15.02 -2.40
N ASN A 828 -5.81 -15.80 -3.47
CA ASN A 828 -5.43 -17.23 -3.55
C ASN A 828 -6.04 -18.13 -2.47
N GLY A 829 -7.23 -17.78 -1.95
CA GLY A 829 -7.88 -18.54 -0.88
C GLY A 829 -8.06 -20.01 -1.24
N ARG A 830 -7.67 -20.90 -0.33
CA ARG A 830 -7.63 -22.35 -0.57
C ARG A 830 -7.92 -23.13 0.71
N PHE A 831 -8.65 -24.23 0.58
CA PHE A 831 -8.86 -25.23 1.62
C PHE A 831 -8.42 -26.60 1.09
N ASN A 832 -7.44 -27.22 1.75
CA ASN A 832 -6.98 -28.57 1.45
C ASN A 832 -6.29 -29.13 2.72
N PRO A 833 -6.56 -30.36 3.18
CA PRO A 833 -5.92 -30.94 4.37
C PRO A 833 -4.38 -30.87 4.39
N SER A 834 -3.75 -30.82 3.21
CA SER A 834 -2.29 -30.68 3.05
C SER A 834 -1.73 -29.29 3.38
N VAL A 835 -2.59 -28.27 3.47
CA VAL A 835 -2.21 -26.88 3.82
C VAL A 835 -1.84 -26.78 5.29
N GLY A 836 -2.60 -27.43 6.17
CA GLY A 836 -2.37 -27.46 7.62
C GLY A 836 -2.48 -26.11 8.34
N GLY A 837 -2.45 -26.15 9.67
CA GLY A 837 -2.74 -24.97 10.51
C GLY A 837 -4.21 -24.56 10.46
N LYS A 838 -4.50 -23.31 10.84
CA LYS A 838 -5.85 -22.74 10.80
C LYS A 838 -5.83 -21.28 10.35
N ALA A 839 -6.89 -20.85 9.69
CA ALA A 839 -7.23 -19.44 9.56
C ALA A 839 -8.15 -19.00 10.72
N LEU A 840 -7.92 -17.78 11.17
CA LEU A 840 -8.65 -17.07 12.20
C LEU A 840 -9.34 -15.89 11.50
N ILE A 841 -10.60 -16.08 11.09
CA ILE A 841 -11.37 -15.07 10.37
C ILE A 841 -11.96 -14.09 11.39
N LYS A 842 -11.55 -12.82 11.35
CA LYS A 842 -12.06 -11.77 12.24
C LYS A 842 -13.45 -11.36 11.77
N ILE A 843 -14.45 -11.50 12.63
CA ILE A 843 -15.85 -11.13 12.36
C ILE A 843 -16.38 -10.20 13.46
N ARG A 844 -17.32 -9.32 13.11
CA ARG A 844 -18.03 -8.51 14.11
C ARG A 844 -19.03 -9.36 14.90
N GLN A 845 -19.12 -9.11 16.19
CA GLN A 845 -20.14 -9.64 17.10
C GLN A 845 -21.26 -8.60 17.21
N GLU A 846 -22.45 -8.92 16.71
CA GLU A 846 -23.64 -8.08 16.93
C GLU A 846 -24.83 -8.91 17.44
N ASN A 847 -25.36 -8.50 18.61
CA ASN A 847 -26.64 -8.96 19.13
C ASN A 847 -27.79 -8.14 18.50
N SER A 848 -27.91 -8.17 17.17
CA SER A 848 -29.07 -7.68 16.42
C SER A 848 -29.11 -8.33 15.04
N THR A 849 -30.31 -8.65 14.56
CA THR A 849 -30.49 -9.08 13.17
C THR A 849 -30.53 -7.87 12.24
N CYS A 850 -29.73 -7.88 11.17
CA CYS A 850 -30.04 -7.10 9.97
C CYS A 850 -31.30 -7.69 9.32
N LYS A 851 -32.47 -7.32 9.85
CA LYS A 851 -33.75 -7.39 9.16
C LYS A 851 -34.05 -6.01 8.59
N SER A 852 -34.60 -5.98 7.39
CA SER A 852 -35.05 -4.73 6.76
C SER A 852 -36.01 -3.98 7.69
N ILE A 853 -35.76 -2.68 7.87
CA ILE A 853 -36.64 -1.81 8.66
C ILE A 853 -37.87 -1.48 7.82
N GLY A 854 -38.85 -2.39 7.85
CA GLY A 854 -40.22 -2.06 7.53
C GLY A 854 -40.71 -0.95 8.48
N GLY A 855 -41.35 0.08 7.92
CA GLY A 855 -41.61 1.32 8.65
C GLY A 855 -42.45 1.15 9.92
N GLY A 856 -41.93 1.66 11.04
CA GLY A 856 -42.61 1.80 12.33
C GLY A 856 -41.95 2.89 13.15
N SER A 857 -42.72 3.84 13.68
CA SER A 857 -42.19 5.07 14.28
C SER A 857 -42.06 5.01 15.80
N SER A 858 -40.99 5.63 16.31
CA SER A 858 -40.87 6.07 17.70
C SER A 858 -40.21 7.45 17.72
N ASN A 859 -40.89 8.46 18.29
CA ASN A 859 -40.46 9.84 18.22
C ASN A 859 -39.43 10.19 19.30
N GLU A 860 -38.26 10.72 18.91
CA GLU A 860 -37.48 11.60 19.80
C GLU A 860 -36.63 12.67 19.07
N HIS A 861 -36.22 12.45 17.82
CA HIS A 861 -35.41 13.43 17.06
C HIS A 861 -36.18 14.62 16.44
N SER A 862 -37.52 14.62 16.44
CA SER A 862 -38.35 15.61 15.74
C SER A 862 -38.07 17.05 16.18
N THR A 863 -37.84 17.27 17.48
CA THR A 863 -37.75 18.60 18.09
C THR A 863 -36.51 19.40 17.66
N LEU A 864 -35.36 18.72 17.46
CA LEU A 864 -34.10 19.38 17.09
C LEU A 864 -34.07 19.79 15.61
N ILE A 865 -34.61 18.95 14.72
CA ILE A 865 -34.67 19.20 13.28
C ILE A 865 -35.57 20.42 12.98
N LEU A 866 -36.67 20.56 13.74
CA LEU A 866 -37.60 21.69 13.61
C LEU A 866 -36.97 23.03 14.06
N VAL A 867 -36.17 23.03 15.14
CA VAL A 867 -35.46 24.25 15.58
C VAL A 867 -34.35 24.65 14.59
N GLY A 868 -33.55 23.69 14.11
CA GLY A 868 -32.48 23.97 13.14
C GLY A 868 -32.99 24.54 11.81
N SER A 869 -34.06 23.96 11.27
CA SER A 869 -34.66 24.40 10.00
C SER A 869 -35.33 25.78 10.07
N VAL A 870 -35.96 26.13 11.21
CA VAL A 870 -36.51 27.48 11.44
C VAL A 870 -35.40 28.53 11.53
N LEU A 871 -34.28 28.22 12.19
CA LEU A 871 -33.14 29.15 12.28
C LEU A 871 -32.50 29.41 10.91
N LEU A 872 -32.22 28.35 10.14
CA LEU A 872 -31.61 28.47 8.81
C LEU A 872 -32.51 29.21 7.81
N SER A 873 -33.81 28.90 7.77
CA SER A 873 -34.76 29.60 6.88
C SER A 873 -34.91 31.09 7.20
N SER A 874 -34.88 31.47 8.49
CA SER A 874 -34.91 32.88 8.89
C SER A 874 -33.68 33.67 8.40
N SER A 875 -32.50 33.07 8.43
CA SER A 875 -31.25 33.67 7.95
C SER A 875 -31.26 33.93 6.45
N VAL A 876 -31.69 32.94 5.66
CA VAL A 876 -31.80 33.09 4.19
C VAL A 876 -32.80 34.19 3.81
N PHE A 877 -33.96 34.24 4.47
CA PHE A 877 -34.98 35.26 4.20
C PHE A 877 -34.50 36.69 4.52
N MET A 878 -33.81 36.88 5.66
CA MET A 878 -33.24 38.19 6.03
C MET A 878 -32.14 38.65 5.06
N ASN A 879 -31.27 37.73 4.61
CA ASN A 879 -30.28 38.03 3.58
C ASN A 879 -30.94 38.39 2.23
N PHE A 880 -32.02 37.71 1.84
CA PHE A 880 -32.75 38.02 0.61
C PHE A 880 -33.42 39.41 0.67
N LEU A 881 -33.98 39.80 1.81
CA LEU A 881 -34.51 41.14 2.04
C LEU A 881 -33.43 42.23 1.99
N LEU A 882 -32.24 41.98 2.54
CA LEU A 882 -31.08 42.89 2.42
C LEU A 882 -30.61 43.02 0.96
N LEU A 883 -30.65 41.93 0.19
CA LEU A 883 -30.27 41.93 -1.23
C LEU A 883 -31.30 42.71 -2.09
N ILE A 884 -32.60 42.55 -1.82
CA ILE A 884 -33.66 43.37 -2.44
C ILE A 884 -33.51 44.85 -2.04
N GLY A 885 -33.25 45.15 -0.76
CA GLY A 885 -33.08 46.50 -0.25
C GLY A 885 -31.88 47.23 -0.87
N THR A 886 -30.73 46.55 -0.96
CA THR A 886 -29.53 47.10 -1.62
C THR A 886 -29.75 47.30 -3.12
N LEU A 887 -30.40 46.37 -3.82
CA LEU A 887 -30.79 46.56 -5.23
C LEU A 887 -31.76 47.75 -5.41
N PHE A 888 -32.70 47.96 -4.47
CA PHE A 888 -33.59 49.14 -4.49
C PHE A 888 -32.82 50.45 -4.32
N ILE A 889 -31.85 50.50 -3.39
CA ILE A 889 -30.97 51.65 -3.17
C ILE A 889 -30.09 51.90 -4.41
N ILE A 890 -29.46 50.86 -4.96
CA ILE A 890 -28.64 50.94 -6.18
C ILE A 890 -29.48 51.43 -7.37
N SER A 891 -30.72 50.96 -7.54
CA SER A 891 -31.60 51.44 -8.62
C SER A 891 -32.03 52.90 -8.43
N ARG A 892 -32.26 53.36 -7.18
CA ARG A 892 -32.51 54.77 -6.83
C ARG A 892 -31.29 55.65 -7.15
N PHE A 893 -30.07 55.20 -6.82
CA PHE A 893 -28.83 55.91 -7.15
C PHE A 893 -28.53 55.93 -8.66
N ASN A 894 -28.73 54.82 -9.36
CA ASN A 894 -28.50 54.74 -10.81
C ASN A 894 -29.56 55.51 -11.61
N LYS A 895 -30.81 55.62 -11.14
CA LYS A 895 -31.80 56.57 -11.70
C LYS A 895 -31.39 58.04 -11.47
N ARG A 896 -30.69 58.37 -10.37
CA ARG A 896 -30.14 59.72 -10.13
C ARG A 896 -28.86 60.02 -10.94
N ARG A 897 -28.00 59.03 -11.18
CA ARG A 897 -26.77 59.21 -12.00
C ARG A 897 -27.03 59.32 -13.51
N LYS A 898 -28.16 58.85 -14.03
CA LYS A 898 -28.48 58.84 -15.48
C LYS A 898 -28.79 60.22 -16.12
N LYS A 899 -28.26 61.35 -15.63
CA LYS A 899 -28.55 62.69 -16.19
C LYS A 899 -27.39 63.69 -16.36
N MET A 900 -26.14 63.29 -16.16
CA MET A 900 -24.95 64.02 -16.66
C MET A 900 -23.95 62.99 -17.22
N LEU A 901 -23.23 63.37 -18.28
CA LEU A 901 -22.35 62.51 -19.08
C LEU A 901 -20.89 63.02 -19.04
N GLN A 902 -19.96 62.19 -19.55
CA GLN A 902 -18.64 62.58 -20.09
C GLN A 902 -17.54 63.01 -19.06
N LEU A 903 -16.24 62.73 -19.25
CA LEU A 903 -15.51 61.90 -20.25
C LEU A 903 -14.04 61.57 -19.80
N PHE A 904 -13.52 60.41 -20.24
CA PHE A 904 -12.09 60.01 -20.36
C PHE A 904 -11.19 59.78 -19.08
N PRO A 905 -10.02 59.08 -19.19
CA PRO A 905 -9.53 58.18 -18.12
C PRO A 905 -8.09 58.43 -17.59
N ALA A 906 -7.75 57.80 -16.46
CA ALA A 906 -6.37 57.59 -15.98
C ALA A 906 -6.26 56.37 -15.03
N MET A 907 -5.02 55.99 -14.67
CA MET A 907 -4.64 54.79 -13.92
C MET A 907 -4.65 54.93 -12.37
N GLN A 908 -4.88 53.80 -11.69
CA GLN A 908 -4.08 53.23 -10.56
C GLN A 908 -3.76 54.06 -9.30
N GLY A 909 -3.96 53.45 -8.11
CA GLY A 909 -3.41 53.92 -6.82
C GLY A 909 -4.33 53.71 -5.61
N MET A 910 -3.77 53.31 -4.47
CA MET A 910 -4.49 53.22 -3.19
C MET A 910 -4.51 54.57 -2.44
N SER A 911 -5.48 54.76 -1.55
CA SER A 911 -5.34 55.69 -0.42
C SER A 911 -6.25 55.31 0.76
N LEU A 912 -5.73 55.43 1.99
CA LEU A 912 -6.51 55.34 3.22
C LEU A 912 -7.35 56.62 3.42
N ARG A 913 -8.50 56.51 4.09
CA ARG A 913 -9.37 57.65 4.38
C ARG A 913 -9.20 58.16 5.80
N CYS A 914 -8.95 59.45 5.95
CA CYS A 914 -9.24 60.17 7.19
C CYS A 914 -10.75 60.43 7.28
N PHE A 915 -11.33 60.21 8.46
CA PHE A 915 -12.74 60.52 8.76
C PHE A 915 -12.83 61.87 9.47
N THR A 916 -13.89 62.63 9.17
CA THR A 916 -14.22 63.86 9.89
C THR A 916 -14.84 63.54 11.25
N PHE A 917 -14.78 64.49 12.19
CA PHE A 917 -15.39 64.35 13.53
C PHE A 917 -16.86 63.92 13.46
N LYS A 918 -17.61 64.43 12.47
CA LYS A 918 -19.03 64.11 12.30
C LYS A 918 -19.28 62.69 11.79
N GLU A 919 -18.41 62.17 10.91
CA GLU A 919 -18.47 60.76 10.49
C GLU A 919 -18.16 59.81 11.65
N LEU A 920 -17.26 60.20 12.57
CA LEU A 920 -17.01 59.48 13.82
C LEU A 920 -18.16 59.61 14.82
N GLU A 921 -18.82 60.76 14.94
CA GLU A 921 -20.02 60.95 15.77
C GLU A 921 -21.18 60.07 15.28
N GLU A 922 -21.42 60.00 13.96
CA GLU A 922 -22.46 59.16 13.37
C GLU A 922 -22.11 57.66 13.47
N ALA A 923 -20.85 57.26 13.23
CA ALA A 923 -20.42 55.86 13.34
C ALA A 923 -20.41 55.31 14.78
N SER A 924 -20.15 56.15 15.78
CA SER A 924 -20.11 55.78 17.22
C SER A 924 -21.46 55.90 17.94
N SER A 925 -22.56 56.13 17.20
CA SER A 925 -23.89 56.43 17.76
C SER A 925 -23.85 57.56 18.81
N LYS A 926 -23.13 58.65 18.48
CA LYS A 926 -22.80 59.80 19.33
C LYS A 926 -21.92 59.46 20.53
N PHE A 927 -20.84 58.71 20.30
CA PHE A 927 -19.83 58.33 21.28
C PHE A 927 -20.43 57.67 22.54
N LYS A 928 -21.48 56.85 22.36
CA LYS A 928 -22.15 56.14 23.46
C LYS A 928 -21.37 54.93 23.99
N GLU A 929 -20.40 54.45 23.22
CA GLU A 929 -19.43 53.44 23.64
C GLU A 929 -18.00 53.98 23.44
N GLU A 930 -17.10 53.58 24.33
CA GLU A 930 -15.71 54.06 24.36
C GLU A 930 -14.89 53.35 23.27
N LEU A 931 -14.53 54.07 22.19
CA LEU A 931 -13.77 53.55 21.04
C LEU A 931 -12.27 53.32 21.35
N GLY A 932 -11.99 52.48 22.35
CA GLY A 932 -10.68 51.95 22.67
C GLY A 932 -9.81 52.82 23.59
N ARG A 933 -9.24 52.21 24.63
CA ARG A 933 -8.24 52.85 25.51
C ARG A 933 -6.83 52.59 25.00
N VAL A 934 -6.20 53.60 24.41
CA VAL A 934 -4.74 53.62 24.24
C VAL A 934 -4.11 53.94 25.61
N LYS A 935 -3.60 52.92 26.31
CA LYS A 935 -2.75 53.13 27.49
C LYS A 935 -1.36 53.62 27.03
N PRO A 936 -0.83 54.73 27.58
CA PRO A 936 0.45 55.27 27.15
C PRO A 936 1.63 54.56 27.84
N ILE A 937 2.74 54.46 27.11
CA ILE A 937 4.09 54.42 27.69
C ILE A 937 4.79 55.70 27.23
N LEU A 938 5.41 56.42 28.16
CA LEU A 938 6.02 57.71 27.88
C LEU A 938 7.43 57.58 27.33
N SER A 939 7.76 58.42 26.35
CA SER A 939 9.07 59.08 26.30
C SER A 939 8.90 60.48 25.70
N SER A 940 9.04 61.51 26.53
CA SER A 940 9.09 62.89 26.09
C SER A 940 10.41 63.20 25.39
N PHE A 941 10.37 63.90 24.26
CA PHE A 941 11.38 64.91 23.95
C PHE A 941 10.74 66.14 23.31
N ASP A 942 11.24 67.30 23.71
CA ASP A 942 10.81 68.64 23.28
C ASP A 942 11.84 69.20 22.27
N VAL A 943 11.40 70.08 21.37
CA VAL A 943 12.15 71.15 20.66
C VAL A 943 11.22 71.80 19.61
N ARG A 944 11.51 73.05 19.24
CA ARG A 944 10.53 74.07 18.84
C ARG A 944 11.15 75.08 17.85
N VAL A 945 10.29 75.86 17.15
CA VAL A 945 10.59 77.12 16.40
C VAL A 945 11.01 77.00 14.91
N ASP A 946 10.09 77.41 14.01
CA ASP A 946 10.18 78.38 12.87
C ASP A 946 11.46 78.60 12.01
N PRO A 947 11.37 79.26 10.81
CA PRO A 947 10.31 79.27 9.78
C PRO A 947 10.77 79.32 8.29
N ALA A 948 9.85 78.99 7.37
CA ALA A 948 9.62 79.57 6.01
C ALA A 948 10.72 79.68 4.89
N ARG A 949 10.28 79.29 3.66
CA ARG A 949 10.82 79.55 2.29
C ARG A 949 12.08 78.79 1.78
N ASP A 950 11.83 77.86 0.85
CA ASP A 950 12.12 77.93 -0.61
C ASP A 950 13.44 78.62 -1.09
N PRO A 951 14.23 78.10 -2.07
CA PRO A 951 13.90 77.04 -3.07
C PRO A 951 14.98 75.96 -3.38
N SER A 952 14.57 74.99 -4.22
CA SER A 952 15.35 74.26 -5.26
C SER A 952 16.67 73.50 -4.93
N SER A 953 16.73 72.24 -5.40
CA SER A 953 17.94 71.41 -5.66
C SER A 953 18.80 71.02 -4.43
N ASP A 954 19.45 69.85 -4.35
CA ASP A 954 19.67 68.81 -5.38
C ASP A 954 19.91 67.39 -4.79
N LEU A 955 20.00 66.40 -5.69
CA LEU A 955 20.72 65.11 -5.59
C LEU A 955 20.81 64.28 -4.27
N LYS A 956 20.14 63.11 -4.33
CA LYS A 956 20.67 61.74 -4.04
C LYS A 956 21.04 61.27 -2.62
N CYS A 957 20.73 59.96 -2.43
CA CYS A 957 21.29 59.03 -1.44
C CYS A 957 20.88 59.28 0.03
N ALA A 958 20.67 58.26 0.87
CA ALA A 958 20.59 56.79 0.69
C ALA A 958 19.76 56.17 1.85
N PHE A 959 19.70 54.83 1.92
CA PHE A 959 19.45 53.96 3.10
C PHE A 959 19.17 54.68 4.44
N GLU A 960 18.12 54.35 5.21
CA GLU A 960 17.86 52.98 5.72
C GLU A 960 16.39 52.76 6.20
N MET A 961 16.15 51.60 6.84
CA MET A 961 14.97 51.12 7.62
C MET A 961 13.97 52.19 8.12
N ILE A 962 12.66 51.93 8.19
CA ILE A 962 11.95 50.73 8.72
C ILE A 962 10.77 50.32 7.83
#